data_AF-A0AAD6FM35-F1
#
_entry.id   AF-A0AAD6FM35-F1
#
_cell.length_a   1.000
_cell.length_b   1.000
_cell.length_c   1.000
_cell.angle_alpha   90.00
_cell.angle_beta   90.00
_cell.angle_gamma   90.00
#
_symmetry.space_group_name_H-M   'P 1'
#
loop_
_entity.id
_entity.type
_entity.pdbx_description
1 polymer ?
#
loop_
_entity_poly.entity_id
_entity_poly.type
_entity_poly.pdbx_seq_one_letter_code
_entity_poly.pdbx_strand_id
1 'polypeptide(L)'
;MPVSLLWAVDVYGRVYSLSTGGGLWEQCRDAHMEFKRVTAAQQCCWGIACDNNIYLNLHASDLPVRYQEETYENQRWNPVDSFSDRLLPSDRWQWSDVTGLQHQPLDGFLLPSDSWEWEGDWHVDENFEGEPTEKVGWTYAIDFPAYYTKDKKWNSCVRRRRWLRYRRFRSMDTWAKIPPQQTTLPDPFSDISCGGWEINEEPRGRLSLWAVSLQGKVWFREGIYHLNPEGSVWEEVSLPGEVIQISCGPGDLVWAVLWEGQLLVREGVSRDCPKGTSWVTVDSPSPDVGATHVAVGVNVVWALTKDNKVWFRRGINSHNPCGSGWINMVGEMIMINVGLNDQVLAISSEDRAVYFRQGVTSSELSGKTWRAITVPRDGDRSHSSASASSLQSAGIYFCGEVRAQSAVSDVESERGSTDGATGLVTSSSPESLVDAPTDQPVETPKPHIPKVTSDSFISELVSDREPAKTSREETPPAVLEEEPLAVEEDLKDPCAGVAIPPQDPQWCNVDLEEAQIQQTGLVLDSWPTYTLAMEDPYGADERPLWAWVSGGGCNVDSHSQLNWFNSMNASSIEQSVWVKKGTMQWWRDWKPYKWIDVHFALEQFSGAEGNKDGILFIYYNFYEEKKYLHAFVNDVTILVPVLNDSKHSFAIYTPERTKQRWPIRLSAATELEMQDWLALLSVSCCDSRGIPGPPSKQAACMLSL
;
A
#
# COMPACT_ATOMS: atom_id res chain seq x y z
N MET A 1 -6.37 7.99 -19.74
CA MET A 1 -6.49 7.82 -18.27
C MET A 1 -6.89 9.16 -17.66
N PRO A 2 -7.62 9.18 -16.53
CA PRO A 2 -7.55 10.31 -15.62
C PRO A 2 -6.09 10.51 -15.13
N VAL A 3 -5.75 11.71 -14.67
CA VAL A 3 -4.44 11.93 -14.03
C VAL A 3 -4.41 11.21 -12.67
N SER A 4 -3.28 10.60 -12.36
CA SER A 4 -3.01 10.00 -11.04
C SER A 4 -1.57 10.27 -10.63
N LEU A 5 -1.27 10.16 -9.34
CA LEU A 5 -0.01 10.62 -8.74
C LEU A 5 0.84 9.45 -8.22
N LEU A 6 2.10 9.42 -8.65
CA LEU A 6 3.18 8.72 -7.97
C LEU A 6 3.74 9.64 -6.88
N TRP A 7 3.86 9.16 -5.64
CA TRP A 7 4.38 9.94 -4.52
C TRP A 7 5.80 9.48 -4.14
N ALA A 8 6.69 10.40 -3.79
CA ALA A 8 8.05 10.07 -3.35
C ALA A 8 8.60 11.07 -2.32
N VAL A 9 9.58 10.61 -1.54
CA VAL A 9 10.27 11.38 -0.49
C VAL A 9 11.77 11.30 -0.71
N ASP A 10 12.46 12.43 -0.64
CA ASP A 10 13.92 12.49 -0.74
C ASP A 10 14.63 12.33 0.61
N VAL A 11 15.96 12.21 0.59
CA VAL A 11 16.79 12.03 1.80
C VAL A 11 16.73 13.20 2.79
N TYR A 12 16.13 14.34 2.41
CA TYR A 12 15.87 15.50 3.27
C TYR A 12 14.40 15.55 3.75
N GLY A 13 13.64 14.48 3.55
CA GLY A 13 12.23 14.38 3.94
C GLY A 13 11.27 15.23 3.11
N ARG A 14 11.73 15.84 2.00
CA ARG A 14 10.84 16.65 1.14
C ARG A 14 9.98 15.72 0.29
N VAL A 15 8.67 15.99 0.27
CA VAL A 15 7.68 15.20 -0.48
C VAL A 15 7.46 15.79 -1.87
N TYR A 16 7.39 14.92 -2.86
CA TYR A 16 7.13 15.25 -4.27
C TYR A 16 6.05 14.33 -4.83
N SER A 17 5.29 14.86 -5.79
CA SER A 17 4.39 14.09 -6.64
C SER A 17 4.85 14.10 -8.10
N LEU A 18 4.56 13.02 -8.82
CA LEU A 18 4.73 12.91 -10.27
C LEU A 18 3.42 12.42 -10.90
N SER A 19 2.79 13.30 -11.68
CA SER A 19 1.61 12.99 -12.48
C SER A 19 1.92 11.97 -13.58
N THR A 20 1.00 11.04 -13.84
CA THR A 20 1.08 10.10 -14.99
C THR A 20 1.09 10.80 -16.36
N GLY A 21 0.53 12.01 -16.46
CA GLY A 21 0.68 12.88 -17.65
C GLY A 21 1.89 13.82 -17.58
N GLY A 22 2.48 13.99 -16.39
CA GLY A 22 3.52 14.97 -16.09
C GLY A 22 4.91 14.60 -16.60
N GLY A 23 5.77 15.63 -16.62
CA GLY A 23 7.19 15.54 -17.00
C GLY A 23 8.11 16.30 -16.04
N LEU A 24 7.68 16.45 -14.78
CA LEU A 24 8.38 17.13 -13.68
C LEU A 24 7.98 16.46 -12.36
N TRP A 25 8.91 16.32 -11.41
CA TRP A 25 8.60 16.05 -10.01
C TRP A 25 8.26 17.37 -9.32
N GLU A 26 6.99 17.53 -8.96
CA GLU A 26 6.45 18.73 -8.32
C GLU A 26 6.59 18.59 -6.79
N GLN A 27 7.24 19.54 -6.12
CA GLN A 27 7.39 19.49 -4.67
C GLN A 27 6.10 19.98 -4.00
N CYS A 28 5.65 19.31 -2.93
CA CYS A 28 4.52 19.76 -2.13
C CYS A 28 4.91 20.99 -1.28
N ARG A 29 4.75 22.20 -1.86
CA ARG A 29 5.31 23.44 -1.32
C ARG A 29 4.69 23.92 0.01
N ASP A 30 3.48 23.48 0.34
CA ASP A 30 2.79 23.86 1.60
C ASP A 30 3.37 23.17 2.85
N ALA A 31 4.32 22.26 2.68
CA ALA A 31 5.00 21.59 3.78
C ALA A 31 6.24 22.38 4.25
N HIS A 32 6.09 23.16 5.33
CA HIS A 32 7.19 23.48 6.26
C HIS A 32 7.58 22.26 7.12
N MET A 33 7.43 21.05 6.57
CA MET A 33 7.43 19.78 7.29
C MET A 33 8.18 18.73 6.48
N GLU A 34 9.02 17.99 7.18
CA GLU A 34 9.79 16.87 6.62
C GLU A 34 9.07 15.56 6.94
N PHE A 35 9.07 14.63 5.99
CA PHE A 35 8.44 13.33 6.09
C PHE A 35 9.48 12.20 6.06
N LYS A 36 9.23 11.15 6.85
CA LYS A 36 10.08 9.95 6.88
C LYS A 36 9.66 8.96 5.78
N ARG A 37 8.34 8.77 5.63
CA ARG A 37 7.68 7.78 4.77
C ARG A 37 6.29 8.29 4.38
N VAL A 38 5.81 7.89 3.21
CA VAL A 38 4.44 8.18 2.73
C VAL A 38 3.79 6.94 2.11
N THR A 39 2.46 6.86 2.17
CA THR A 39 1.67 5.79 1.55
C THR A 39 0.45 6.40 0.86
N ALA A 40 0.20 6.05 -0.40
CA ALA A 40 -0.78 6.74 -1.24
C ALA A 40 -1.86 5.80 -1.78
N ALA A 41 -3.10 6.30 -1.82
CA ALA A 41 -4.23 5.76 -2.55
C ALA A 41 -4.68 6.78 -3.63
N GLN A 42 -5.68 6.45 -4.45
CA GLN A 42 -6.08 7.33 -5.59
C GLN A 42 -6.59 8.71 -5.16
N GLN A 43 -7.17 8.82 -3.95
CA GLN A 43 -7.86 10.02 -3.45
C GLN A 43 -7.07 10.77 -2.35
N CYS A 44 -5.99 10.18 -1.84
CA CYS A 44 -5.26 10.72 -0.71
C CYS A 44 -3.87 10.09 -0.52
N CYS A 45 -3.03 10.77 0.25
CA CYS A 45 -1.75 10.26 0.73
C CYS A 45 -1.61 10.48 2.24
N TRP A 46 -1.14 9.46 2.98
CA TRP A 46 -0.75 9.59 4.38
C TRP A 46 0.77 9.64 4.50
N GLY A 47 1.28 10.33 5.51
CA GLY A 47 2.72 10.37 5.79
C GLY A 47 3.03 10.38 7.28
N ILE A 48 4.12 9.72 7.66
CA ILE A 48 4.74 9.90 8.99
C ILE A 48 5.73 11.05 8.86
N ALA A 49 5.50 12.13 9.60
CA ALA A 49 6.39 13.29 9.62
C ALA A 49 7.59 13.09 10.59
N CYS A 50 8.61 13.93 10.45
CA CYS A 50 9.76 13.97 11.36
C CYS A 50 9.37 14.29 12.81
N ASP A 51 8.24 14.97 13.03
CA ASP A 51 7.64 15.26 14.35
C ASP A 51 6.95 14.04 15.01
N ASN A 52 7.04 12.85 14.39
CA ASN A 52 6.42 11.58 14.78
C ASN A 52 4.88 11.48 14.63
N ASN A 53 4.21 12.50 14.10
CA ASN A 53 2.75 12.44 13.87
C ASN A 53 2.41 11.94 12.47
N ILE A 54 1.20 11.42 12.31
CA ILE A 54 0.64 11.05 11.00
C ILE A 54 -0.15 12.23 10.46
N TYR A 55 0.10 12.55 9.18
CA TYR A 55 -0.64 13.55 8.43
C TYR A 55 -1.32 12.91 7.22
N LEU A 56 -2.38 13.54 6.73
CA LEU A 56 -3.22 13.15 5.61
C LEU A 56 -3.30 14.32 4.62
N ASN A 57 -2.97 14.08 3.36
CA ASN A 57 -3.28 14.96 2.24
C ASN A 57 -4.43 14.33 1.44
N LEU A 58 -5.52 15.07 1.24
CA LEU A 58 -6.68 14.65 0.45
C LEU A 58 -6.72 15.42 -0.87
N HIS A 59 -6.62 14.72 -1.99
CA HIS A 59 -6.61 15.35 -3.31
C HIS A 59 -7.93 16.11 -3.54
N ALA A 60 -7.85 17.33 -4.10
CA ALA A 60 -9.03 18.14 -4.38
C ALA A 60 -10.05 17.42 -5.29
N SER A 61 -11.32 17.71 -5.02
CA SER A 61 -12.50 17.12 -5.64
C SER A 61 -13.57 18.20 -5.81
N ASP A 62 -14.29 18.18 -6.93
CA ASP A 62 -15.44 19.06 -7.18
C ASP A 62 -16.54 18.92 -6.11
N LEU A 63 -16.58 17.75 -5.44
CA LEU A 63 -17.49 17.46 -4.34
C LEU A 63 -16.72 17.56 -3.01
N PRO A 64 -17.01 18.57 -2.15
CA PRO A 64 -16.38 18.69 -0.84
C PRO A 64 -16.86 17.57 0.10
N VAL A 65 -15.94 17.03 0.90
CA VAL A 65 -16.28 16.07 1.95
C VAL A 65 -17.13 16.76 3.03
N ARG A 66 -18.37 16.29 3.17
CA ARG A 66 -19.37 16.77 4.13
C ARG A 66 -19.87 15.58 4.95
N TYR A 67 -20.02 15.77 6.25
CA TYR A 67 -20.62 14.80 7.16
C TYR A 67 -21.86 15.44 7.82
N GLN A 68 -22.93 14.65 7.95
CA GLN A 68 -24.18 15.07 8.58
C GLN A 68 -24.21 14.57 10.02
N GLU A 69 -24.22 15.47 10.98
CA GLU A 69 -24.61 15.18 12.35
C GLU A 69 -26.14 15.21 12.47
N GLU A 70 -26.67 14.36 13.34
CA GLU A 70 -28.08 14.42 13.73
C GLU A 70 -28.29 14.16 15.22
N THR A 71 -29.32 14.79 15.79
CA THR A 71 -29.85 14.50 17.13
C THR A 71 -31.36 14.69 17.15
N TYR A 72 -32.04 14.05 18.09
CA TYR A 72 -33.49 14.07 18.24
C TYR A 72 -33.87 14.78 19.54
N GLU A 73 -34.69 15.82 19.43
CA GLU A 73 -35.29 16.48 20.59
C GLU A 73 -36.60 15.78 20.96
N ASN A 74 -36.69 15.24 22.17
CA ASN A 74 -37.77 14.42 22.69
C ASN A 74 -38.62 15.21 23.70
N GLN A 75 -39.95 15.08 23.59
CA GLN A 75 -40.90 15.72 24.51
C GLN A 75 -42.11 14.82 24.81
N ARG A 76 -42.54 14.78 26.08
CA ARG A 76 -43.73 14.03 26.52
C ARG A 76 -44.94 14.96 26.66
N TRP A 77 -46.13 14.45 26.32
CA TRP A 77 -47.40 15.14 26.53
C TRP A 77 -47.84 15.05 28.00
N ASN A 78 -48.12 16.20 28.59
CA ASN A 78 -48.67 16.36 29.93
C ASN A 78 -50.06 17.03 29.86
N PRO A 79 -51.04 16.65 30.71
CA PRO A 79 -52.40 17.22 30.67
C PRO A 79 -52.50 18.72 30.93
N VAL A 80 -51.49 19.32 31.58
CA VAL A 80 -51.46 20.75 31.95
C VAL A 80 -50.76 21.58 30.88
N ASP A 81 -49.53 21.19 30.52
CA ASP A 81 -48.63 22.00 29.68
C ASP A 81 -48.56 21.54 28.21
N SER A 82 -49.37 20.54 27.81
CA SER A 82 -49.26 19.87 26.51
C SER A 82 -47.90 19.16 26.35
N PHE A 83 -47.33 19.11 25.14
CA PHE A 83 -45.98 18.54 24.94
C PHE A 83 -44.90 19.45 25.55
N SER A 84 -44.09 18.87 26.43
CA SER A 84 -43.04 19.56 27.20
C SER A 84 -41.76 18.74 27.33
N ASP A 85 -40.68 19.41 27.70
CA ASP A 85 -39.39 18.88 28.15
C ASP A 85 -39.42 18.17 29.52
N ARG A 86 -40.53 18.26 30.26
CA ARG A 86 -40.74 17.52 31.52
C ARG A 86 -41.01 16.03 31.25
N LEU A 87 -39.91 15.29 31.18
CA LEU A 87 -39.85 13.84 30.97
C LEU A 87 -39.88 13.08 32.31
N LEU A 88 -40.35 11.83 32.27
CA LEU A 88 -40.38 10.92 33.41
C LEU A 88 -39.00 10.25 33.62
N PRO A 89 -38.67 9.74 34.82
CA PRO A 89 -37.39 9.07 35.07
C PRO A 89 -37.13 7.80 34.24
N SER A 90 -38.15 7.26 33.57
CA SER A 90 -38.09 6.11 32.67
C SER A 90 -38.10 6.46 31.18
N ASP A 91 -38.13 7.76 30.85
CA ASP A 91 -38.19 8.23 29.47
C ASP A 91 -36.81 8.20 28.78
N ARG A 92 -36.81 8.50 27.49
CA ARG A 92 -35.58 8.81 26.75
C ARG A 92 -35.06 10.19 27.15
N TRP A 93 -33.79 10.45 26.88
CA TRP A 93 -33.20 11.76 27.08
C TRP A 93 -33.91 12.85 26.26
N GLN A 94 -33.97 14.08 26.78
CA GLN A 94 -34.51 15.24 26.04
C GLN A 94 -33.80 15.45 24.69
N TRP A 95 -32.52 15.11 24.62
CA TRP A 95 -31.70 15.15 23.42
C TRP A 95 -31.05 13.78 23.22
N SER A 96 -31.28 13.12 22.10
CA SER A 96 -30.84 11.74 21.91
C SER A 96 -30.41 11.37 20.51
N ASP A 97 -29.74 10.22 20.41
CA ASP A 97 -29.62 9.48 19.17
C ASP A 97 -30.99 8.99 18.66
N VAL A 98 -31.03 8.40 17.46
CA VAL A 98 -32.24 7.87 16.82
C VAL A 98 -32.99 6.79 17.63
N THR A 99 -32.29 6.06 18.51
CA THR A 99 -32.87 5.01 19.39
C THR A 99 -33.40 5.55 20.72
N GLY A 100 -33.00 6.76 21.12
CA GLY A 100 -33.34 7.36 22.42
C GLY A 100 -32.48 6.90 23.60
N LEU A 101 -31.47 6.05 23.38
CA LEU A 101 -30.67 5.44 24.46
C LEU A 101 -29.51 6.33 24.90
N GLN A 102 -28.87 7.05 23.98
CA GLN A 102 -27.73 7.92 24.26
C GLN A 102 -28.18 9.36 24.45
N HIS A 103 -27.52 10.10 25.35
CA HIS A 103 -27.73 11.53 25.52
C HIS A 103 -26.85 12.30 24.52
N GLN A 104 -27.46 13.09 23.64
CA GLN A 104 -26.76 13.81 22.56
C GLN A 104 -27.25 15.26 22.44
N PRO A 105 -26.96 16.14 23.43
CA PRO A 105 -27.36 17.54 23.39
C PRO A 105 -26.59 18.33 22.32
N LEU A 106 -27.19 19.40 21.78
CA LEU A 106 -26.68 20.16 20.63
C LEU A 106 -25.26 20.73 20.80
N ASP A 107 -24.84 20.97 22.05
CA ASP A 107 -23.54 21.48 22.47
C ASP A 107 -22.52 20.36 22.76
N GLY A 108 -22.96 19.10 22.85
CA GLY A 108 -22.07 17.94 23.02
C GLY A 108 -21.36 17.48 21.74
N PHE A 109 -21.74 18.01 20.57
CA PHE A 109 -21.13 17.66 19.29
C PHE A 109 -19.86 18.47 19.04
N LEU A 110 -18.71 17.80 19.08
CA LEU A 110 -17.39 18.36 18.79
C LEU A 110 -16.92 17.95 17.39
N LEU A 111 -16.08 18.80 16.78
CA LEU A 111 -15.41 18.49 15.51
C LEU A 111 -14.30 17.45 15.75
N PRO A 112 -14.05 16.48 14.84
CA PRO A 112 -13.03 15.44 15.05
C PRO A 112 -11.60 15.97 15.15
N SER A 113 -11.30 17.04 14.40
CA SER A 113 -9.99 17.66 14.26
C SER A 113 -10.14 19.10 13.78
N ASP A 114 -9.05 19.89 13.84
CA ASP A 114 -8.97 21.24 13.27
C ASP A 114 -9.10 21.25 11.72
N SER A 115 -9.08 20.08 11.06
CA SER A 115 -9.31 19.91 9.63
C SER A 115 -10.78 20.04 9.23
N TRP A 116 -11.70 20.04 10.19
CA TRP A 116 -13.14 20.20 9.98
C TRP A 116 -13.62 21.57 10.44
N GLU A 117 -14.65 22.10 9.79
CA GLU A 117 -15.41 23.24 10.28
C GLU A 117 -16.92 23.05 10.05
N TRP A 118 -17.73 23.65 10.91
CA TRP A 118 -19.19 23.66 10.74
C TRP A 118 -19.56 24.48 9.51
N GLU A 119 -20.39 23.94 8.61
CA GLU A 119 -20.89 24.66 7.44
C GLU A 119 -22.03 25.63 7.82
N GLY A 120 -22.72 25.36 8.93
CA GLY A 120 -23.76 26.20 9.51
C GLY A 120 -24.21 25.70 10.87
N ASP A 121 -25.24 26.33 11.42
CA ASP A 121 -25.82 25.93 12.71
C ASP A 121 -26.89 24.84 12.59
N TRP A 122 -27.27 24.30 13.74
CA TRP A 122 -28.34 23.31 13.88
C TRP A 122 -29.66 23.86 13.31
N HIS A 123 -30.25 23.10 12.39
CA HIS A 123 -31.58 23.36 11.83
C HIS A 123 -32.46 22.12 12.00
N VAL A 124 -33.78 22.32 11.94
CA VAL A 124 -34.74 21.22 12.07
C VAL A 124 -34.93 20.56 10.70
N ASP A 125 -34.95 19.23 10.67
CA ASP A 125 -35.40 18.49 9.49
C ASP A 125 -36.93 18.54 9.42
N GLU A 126 -37.46 19.24 8.41
CA GLU A 126 -38.90 19.34 8.18
C GLU A 126 -39.44 18.18 7.33
N ASN A 127 -38.59 17.25 6.87
CA ASN A 127 -38.96 16.07 6.09
C ASN A 127 -39.14 14.82 6.98
N PHE A 128 -40.17 14.01 6.71
CA PHE A 128 -40.36 12.70 7.31
C PHE A 128 -40.74 11.68 6.24
N GLU A 129 -39.88 10.67 6.03
CA GLU A 129 -40.05 9.59 5.03
C GLU A 129 -40.29 10.07 3.57
N GLY A 130 -39.96 11.34 3.26
CA GLY A 130 -40.19 11.96 1.94
C GLY A 130 -41.37 12.93 1.91
N GLU A 131 -42.16 13.03 2.98
CA GLU A 131 -43.24 14.01 3.11
C GLU A 131 -42.83 15.21 3.98
N PRO A 132 -43.24 16.45 3.64
CA PRO A 132 -43.11 17.59 4.53
C PRO A 132 -44.00 17.41 5.77
N THR A 133 -43.41 17.62 6.95
CA THR A 133 -44.08 17.60 8.26
C THR A 133 -45.00 18.81 8.42
N GLU A 134 -46.14 18.64 9.11
CA GLU A 134 -47.11 19.75 9.24
C GLU A 134 -46.59 20.93 10.08
N LYS A 135 -45.67 20.69 11.02
CA LYS A 135 -45.27 21.63 12.06
C LYS A 135 -43.82 21.41 12.51
N VAL A 136 -42.87 22.16 11.96
CA VAL A 136 -41.52 22.37 12.50
C VAL A 136 -40.82 21.04 12.89
N GLY A 137 -40.80 20.08 11.97
CA GLY A 137 -40.15 18.77 12.12
C GLY A 137 -40.73 17.83 13.18
N TRP A 138 -41.86 18.16 13.82
CA TRP A 138 -42.42 17.31 14.88
C TRP A 138 -43.11 16.06 14.33
N THR A 139 -42.66 14.91 14.83
CA THR A 139 -43.25 13.57 14.61
C THR A 139 -43.76 13.02 15.93
N TYR A 140 -44.77 12.13 15.91
CA TYR A 140 -45.54 11.75 17.10
C TYR A 140 -45.67 10.24 17.27
N ALA A 141 -45.58 9.73 18.50
CA ALA A 141 -45.77 8.32 18.83
C ALA A 141 -46.61 8.14 20.11
N ILE A 142 -47.09 6.90 20.34
CA ILE A 142 -47.82 6.53 21.56
C ILE A 142 -46.89 6.44 22.79
N ASP A 143 -45.65 6.02 22.59
CA ASP A 143 -44.56 6.08 23.56
C ASP A 143 -43.21 6.04 22.84
N PHE A 144 -42.11 6.36 23.53
CA PHE A 144 -40.81 6.55 22.90
C PHE A 144 -40.25 5.36 22.07
N PRO A 145 -40.45 4.08 22.46
CA PRO A 145 -39.99 2.93 21.67
C PRO A 145 -40.89 2.59 20.47
N ALA A 146 -42.03 3.26 20.31
CA ALA A 146 -42.99 2.97 19.24
C ALA A 146 -42.63 3.69 17.94
N TYR A 147 -43.21 3.22 16.83
CA TYR A 147 -43.08 3.87 15.53
C TYR A 147 -43.75 5.26 15.53
N TYR A 148 -43.04 6.25 14.98
CA TYR A 148 -43.47 7.65 14.91
C TYR A 148 -44.22 7.91 13.61
N THR A 149 -45.24 8.76 13.65
CA THR A 149 -45.91 9.27 12.45
C THR A 149 -45.88 10.79 12.39
N LYS A 150 -45.85 11.32 11.16
CA LYS A 150 -45.89 12.74 10.85
C LYS A 150 -47.02 13.49 11.58
N ASP A 151 -48.22 12.94 11.53
CA ASP A 151 -49.41 13.62 12.05
C ASP A 151 -49.69 13.23 13.51
N LYS A 152 -50.17 14.21 14.31
CA LYS A 152 -50.56 13.95 15.71
C LYS A 152 -51.86 13.14 15.77
N LYS A 153 -51.81 11.98 16.42
CA LYS A 153 -52.98 11.12 16.71
C LYS A 153 -53.53 11.42 18.10
N TRP A 154 -54.77 10.97 18.35
CA TRP A 154 -55.45 11.18 19.64
C TRP A 154 -54.72 10.52 20.82
N ASN A 155 -53.97 9.45 20.55
CA ASN A 155 -53.16 8.68 21.49
C ASN A 155 -51.65 9.00 21.41
N SER A 156 -51.25 10.11 20.79
CA SER A 156 -49.85 10.53 20.73
C SER A 156 -49.38 11.14 22.05
N CYS A 157 -48.79 10.33 22.93
CA CYS A 157 -48.28 10.75 24.24
C CYS A 157 -46.83 11.27 24.20
N VAL A 158 -46.08 11.04 23.12
CA VAL A 158 -44.73 11.58 22.93
C VAL A 158 -44.56 12.19 21.54
N ARG A 159 -43.58 13.09 21.40
CA ARG A 159 -43.13 13.62 20.11
C ARG A 159 -41.61 13.74 20.07
N ARG A 160 -41.05 13.66 18.86
CA ARG A 160 -39.65 14.00 18.59
C ARG A 160 -39.51 14.83 17.32
N ARG A 161 -38.50 15.71 17.28
CA ARG A 161 -38.04 16.37 16.03
C ARG A 161 -36.57 16.09 15.81
N ARG A 162 -36.19 15.86 14.55
CA ARG A 162 -34.80 15.64 14.12
C ARG A 162 -34.15 17.00 13.87
N TRP A 163 -32.96 17.18 14.42
CA TRP A 163 -32.09 18.33 14.19
C TRP A 163 -30.87 17.87 13.41
N LEU A 164 -30.44 18.65 12.44
CA LEU A 164 -29.32 18.38 11.54
C LEU A 164 -28.27 19.49 11.61
N ARG A 165 -27.00 19.12 11.46
CA ARG A 165 -25.89 20.05 11.24
C ARG A 165 -24.86 19.41 10.32
N TYR A 166 -24.25 20.21 9.45
CA TYR A 166 -23.23 19.73 8.52
C TYR A 166 -21.85 20.22 8.94
N ARG A 167 -20.89 19.30 9.04
CA ARG A 167 -19.46 19.61 9.12
C ARG A 167 -18.79 19.33 7.79
N ARG A 168 -17.89 20.21 7.37
CA ARG A 168 -17.17 20.18 6.09
C ARG A 168 -15.68 20.00 6.36
N PHE A 169 -15.03 19.11 5.62
CA PHE A 169 -13.57 19.02 5.62
C PHE A 169 -12.98 20.22 4.87
N ARG A 170 -11.92 20.81 5.42
CA ARG A 170 -11.30 22.04 4.92
C ARG A 170 -9.93 21.81 4.29
N SER A 171 -9.13 20.90 4.84
CA SER A 171 -7.71 20.71 4.50
C SER A 171 -7.48 19.87 3.24
N MET A 172 -8.16 20.20 2.14
CA MET A 172 -7.91 19.59 0.83
C MET A 172 -6.57 20.08 0.24
N ASP A 173 -5.92 19.25 -0.56
CA ASP A 173 -4.55 19.39 -1.13
C ASP A 173 -3.42 19.69 -0.12
N THR A 174 -3.74 19.75 1.18
CA THR A 174 -2.85 20.23 2.25
C THR A 174 -2.69 19.15 3.33
N TRP A 175 -1.58 19.19 4.07
CA TRP A 175 -1.26 18.16 5.08
C TRP A 175 -2.03 18.37 6.38
N ALA A 176 -3.20 17.75 6.50
CA ALA A 176 -4.02 17.68 7.69
C ALA A 176 -3.37 16.80 8.77
N LYS A 177 -3.30 17.26 10.03
CA LYS A 177 -2.78 16.44 11.15
C LYS A 177 -3.87 15.49 11.64
N ILE A 178 -3.63 14.18 11.61
CA ILE A 178 -4.55 13.24 12.25
C ILE A 178 -4.38 13.38 13.78
N PRO A 179 -5.45 13.63 14.55
CA PRO A 179 -5.33 13.83 15.98
C PRO A 179 -4.80 12.59 16.71
N PRO A 180 -3.93 12.77 17.72
CA PRO A 180 -3.56 11.68 18.63
C PRO A 180 -4.77 11.19 19.42
N GLN A 181 -4.88 9.87 19.57
CA GLN A 181 -5.89 9.24 20.41
C GLN A 181 -5.60 9.52 21.90
N GLN A 182 -6.62 9.96 22.64
CA GLN A 182 -6.46 10.49 24.01
C GLN A 182 -6.10 9.42 25.05
N THR A 183 -6.33 8.14 24.76
CA THR A 183 -5.96 6.99 25.60
C THR A 183 -4.60 6.45 25.20
N THR A 184 -3.57 6.70 26.03
CA THR A 184 -2.24 6.05 25.99
C THR A 184 -1.77 5.67 24.58
N LEU A 185 -1.32 6.67 23.82
CA LEU A 185 -0.69 6.44 22.51
C LEU A 185 0.40 5.36 22.59
N PRO A 186 0.57 4.53 21.55
CA PRO A 186 1.82 3.81 21.36
C PRO A 186 2.99 4.78 21.17
N ASP A 187 4.19 4.23 21.27
CA ASP A 187 5.42 4.84 20.80
C ASP A 187 5.28 5.32 19.34
N PRO A 188 6.03 6.36 18.92
CA PRO A 188 6.04 6.88 17.55
C PRO A 188 5.95 5.80 16.46
N PHE A 189 5.13 6.07 15.45
CA PHE A 189 5.04 5.17 14.30
C PHE A 189 6.35 5.21 13.48
N SER A 190 6.83 4.02 13.13
CA SER A 190 8.05 3.73 12.39
C SER A 190 7.76 3.41 10.91
N ASP A 191 6.59 2.84 10.62
CA ASP A 191 6.13 2.48 9.27
C ASP A 191 4.62 2.65 9.08
N ILE A 192 4.16 2.81 7.83
CA ILE A 192 2.75 3.02 7.49
C ILE A 192 2.41 2.49 6.08
N SER A 193 1.27 1.82 5.93
CA SER A 193 0.75 1.35 4.64
C SER A 193 -0.76 1.47 4.54
N CYS A 194 -1.25 2.10 3.47
CA CYS A 194 -2.66 2.08 3.08
C CYS A 194 -2.94 1.04 1.98
N GLY A 195 -4.15 0.50 1.97
CA GLY A 195 -4.62 -0.52 1.04
C GLY A 195 -6.13 -0.75 1.16
N GLY A 196 -6.59 -1.93 0.73
CA GLY A 196 -7.95 -2.42 0.99
C GLY A 196 -9.10 -1.77 0.21
N TRP A 197 -8.82 -0.90 -0.77
CA TRP A 197 -9.85 -0.24 -1.57
C TRP A 197 -10.63 -1.17 -2.52
N GLU A 198 -10.15 -2.40 -2.74
CA GLU A 198 -10.86 -3.44 -3.51
C GLU A 198 -11.65 -4.42 -2.61
N ILE A 199 -11.54 -4.30 -1.28
CA ILE A 199 -12.21 -5.19 -0.32
C ILE A 199 -13.72 -4.92 -0.23
N ASN A 200 -14.16 -3.66 -0.36
CA ASN A 200 -15.56 -3.28 -0.14
C ASN A 200 -15.97 -1.97 -0.82
N GLU A 201 -17.13 -1.97 -1.50
CA GLU A 201 -17.74 -0.78 -2.10
C GLU A 201 -18.55 0.07 -1.10
N GLU A 202 -19.01 -0.50 0.03
CA GLU A 202 -19.84 0.19 1.03
C GLU A 202 -19.28 0.12 2.46
N PRO A 203 -19.06 1.25 3.17
CA PRO A 203 -19.26 2.63 2.73
C PRO A 203 -18.27 3.03 1.63
N ARG A 204 -18.74 3.88 0.70
CA ARG A 204 -17.94 4.33 -0.45
C ARG A 204 -16.60 4.91 0.01
N GLY A 205 -15.52 4.49 -0.67
CA GLY A 205 -14.15 4.96 -0.37
C GLY A 205 -13.60 4.45 0.95
N ARG A 206 -14.07 3.29 1.45
CA ARG A 206 -13.45 2.59 2.58
C ARG A 206 -11.99 2.27 2.26
N LEU A 207 -11.10 2.53 3.21
CA LEU A 207 -9.65 2.31 3.06
C LEU A 207 -9.12 1.62 4.32
N SER A 208 -8.19 0.69 4.14
CA SER A 208 -7.45 0.06 5.24
C SER A 208 -6.14 0.82 5.44
N LEU A 209 -5.84 1.26 6.67
CA LEU A 209 -4.58 1.90 7.00
C LEU A 209 -3.94 1.18 8.19
N TRP A 210 -2.73 0.69 7.99
CA TRP A 210 -1.93 -0.04 8.94
C TRP A 210 -0.69 0.77 9.31
N ALA A 211 -0.26 0.70 10.57
CA ALA A 211 0.97 1.34 11.04
C ALA A 211 1.76 0.41 11.96
N VAL A 212 3.08 0.60 12.01
CA VAL A 212 4.00 -0.09 12.93
C VAL A 212 4.58 0.94 13.89
N SER A 213 4.67 0.62 15.17
CA SER A 213 5.30 1.46 16.21
C SER A 213 6.81 1.23 16.31
N LEU A 214 7.54 2.08 17.04
CA LEU A 214 8.96 1.83 17.38
C LEU A 214 9.18 0.57 18.24
N GLN A 215 8.18 0.09 18.98
CA GLN A 215 8.20 -1.21 19.69
C GLN A 215 7.76 -2.40 18.81
N GLY A 216 7.62 -2.20 17.50
CA GLY A 216 7.22 -3.26 16.55
C GLY A 216 5.80 -3.79 16.70
N LYS A 217 4.95 -3.18 17.55
CA LYS A 217 3.49 -3.44 17.57
C LYS A 217 2.83 -2.90 16.29
N VAL A 218 1.88 -3.65 15.74
CA VAL A 218 1.06 -3.28 14.58
C VAL A 218 -0.29 -2.72 15.03
N TRP A 219 -0.72 -1.66 14.35
CA TRP A 219 -1.96 -0.92 14.63
C TRP A 219 -2.79 -0.77 13.36
N PHE A 220 -4.11 -0.86 13.50
CA PHE A 220 -5.09 -0.68 12.42
C PHE A 220 -5.96 0.56 12.69
N ARG A 221 -6.16 1.41 11.67
CA ARG A 221 -7.05 2.58 11.77
C ARG A 221 -8.46 2.21 11.30
N GLU A 222 -9.40 2.14 12.23
CA GLU A 222 -10.81 1.94 11.87
C GLU A 222 -11.47 3.22 11.38
N GLY A 223 -12.60 3.08 10.68
CA GLY A 223 -13.51 4.18 10.37
C GLY A 223 -13.08 5.12 9.25
N ILE A 224 -12.12 4.74 8.39
CA ILE A 224 -11.78 5.50 7.18
C ILE A 224 -12.78 5.19 6.07
N TYR A 225 -13.48 6.22 5.57
CA TYR A 225 -14.36 6.18 4.40
C TYR A 225 -14.57 7.61 3.84
N HIS A 226 -15.25 7.76 2.70
CA HIS A 226 -15.39 9.05 2.00
C HIS A 226 -15.94 10.21 2.87
N LEU A 227 -16.77 9.93 3.88
CA LEU A 227 -17.32 10.96 4.78
C LEU A 227 -16.53 11.11 6.09
N ASN A 228 -15.46 10.32 6.28
CA ASN A 228 -14.57 10.38 7.44
C ASN A 228 -13.14 9.93 7.05
N PRO A 229 -12.40 10.71 6.24
CA PRO A 229 -11.13 10.26 5.66
C PRO A 229 -9.95 10.19 6.65
N GLU A 230 -10.04 10.85 7.81
CA GLU A 230 -9.05 10.75 8.90
C GLU A 230 -9.17 9.46 9.74
N GLY A 231 -10.22 8.66 9.51
CA GLY A 231 -10.57 7.52 10.36
C GLY A 231 -11.08 7.94 11.75
N SER A 232 -11.34 6.98 12.62
CA SER A 232 -11.89 7.21 13.96
C SER A 232 -10.92 6.82 15.08
N VAL A 233 -10.54 5.54 15.15
CA VAL A 233 -9.80 4.95 16.27
C VAL A 233 -8.65 4.08 15.76
N TRP A 234 -7.56 3.97 16.53
CA TRP A 234 -6.49 3.00 16.34
C TRP A 234 -6.70 1.80 17.27
N GLU A 235 -6.60 0.59 16.72
CA GLU A 235 -6.67 -0.69 17.45
C GLU A 235 -5.33 -1.43 17.34
N GLU A 236 -4.81 -1.95 18.45
CA GLU A 236 -3.61 -2.82 18.45
C GLU A 236 -3.98 -4.21 17.94
N VAL A 237 -3.28 -4.72 16.92
CA VAL A 237 -3.53 -6.05 16.35
C VAL A 237 -2.45 -7.01 16.85
N SER A 238 -2.86 -8.01 17.64
CA SER A 238 -1.95 -8.99 18.26
C SER A 238 -1.03 -9.68 17.24
N LEU A 239 0.23 -9.85 17.62
CA LEU A 239 1.32 -10.38 16.79
C LEU A 239 2.04 -11.58 17.46
N PRO A 240 2.74 -12.42 16.68
CA PRO A 240 3.64 -13.45 17.21
C PRO A 240 5.06 -12.94 17.54
N GLY A 241 5.41 -11.70 17.18
CA GLY A 241 6.75 -11.10 17.36
C GLY A 241 6.79 -9.63 16.93
N GLU A 242 7.96 -8.99 17.02
CA GLU A 242 8.16 -7.56 16.73
C GLU A 242 8.30 -7.29 15.22
N VAL A 243 7.42 -6.44 14.67
CA VAL A 243 7.40 -6.08 13.24
C VAL A 243 8.26 -4.85 12.96
N ILE A 244 8.97 -4.82 11.83
CA ILE A 244 9.77 -3.65 11.37
C ILE A 244 9.13 -2.89 10.20
N GLN A 245 8.24 -3.54 9.45
CA GLN A 245 7.65 -3.00 8.23
C GLN A 245 6.37 -3.78 7.87
N ILE A 246 5.35 -3.10 7.34
CA ILE A 246 4.06 -3.67 6.95
C ILE A 246 3.61 -3.17 5.57
N SER A 247 2.99 -4.04 4.76
CA SER A 247 2.39 -3.68 3.48
C SER A 247 1.01 -4.30 3.33
N CYS A 248 0.03 -3.45 3.03
CA CYS A 248 -1.34 -3.82 2.66
C CYS A 248 -1.52 -3.57 1.16
N GLY A 249 -2.02 -4.57 0.43
CA GLY A 249 -2.34 -4.44 -0.99
C GLY A 249 -3.72 -3.80 -1.24
N PRO A 250 -4.14 -3.65 -2.51
CA PRO A 250 -5.47 -3.17 -2.87
C PRO A 250 -6.60 -4.05 -2.35
N GLY A 251 -6.41 -5.37 -2.40
CA GLY A 251 -7.36 -6.40 -1.96
C GLY A 251 -7.10 -6.89 -0.53
N ASP A 252 -7.28 -8.20 -0.31
CA ASP A 252 -7.23 -8.87 1.00
C ASP A 252 -5.81 -9.16 1.54
N LEU A 253 -4.77 -8.97 0.72
CA LEU A 253 -3.40 -9.30 1.10
C LEU A 253 -2.79 -8.25 2.04
N VAL A 254 -2.36 -8.68 3.22
CA VAL A 254 -1.50 -7.91 4.14
C VAL A 254 -0.32 -8.77 4.58
N TRP A 255 0.89 -8.24 4.41
CA TRP A 255 2.15 -8.89 4.84
C TRP A 255 2.94 -7.97 5.77
N ALA A 256 3.72 -8.58 6.67
CA ALA A 256 4.63 -7.88 7.57
C ALA A 256 6.00 -8.56 7.64
N VAL A 257 7.04 -7.79 7.95
CA VAL A 257 8.40 -8.28 8.18
C VAL A 257 8.71 -8.21 9.68
N LEU A 258 9.16 -9.31 10.28
CA LEU A 258 9.64 -9.35 11.66
C LEU A 258 11.09 -8.85 11.76
N TRP A 259 11.52 -8.39 12.94
CA TRP A 259 12.88 -7.94 13.22
C TRP A 259 13.96 -8.98 12.87
N GLU A 260 13.67 -10.27 13.07
CA GLU A 260 14.54 -11.39 12.70
C GLU A 260 14.75 -11.48 11.17
N GLY A 261 13.83 -10.91 10.38
CA GLY A 261 13.76 -11.05 8.92
C GLY A 261 12.89 -12.23 8.46
N GLN A 262 12.03 -12.76 9.34
CA GLN A 262 10.92 -13.64 8.96
C GLN A 262 9.76 -12.82 8.36
N LEU A 263 8.89 -13.48 7.60
CA LEU A 263 7.72 -12.85 6.97
C LEU A 263 6.43 -13.41 7.57
N LEU A 264 5.46 -12.53 7.80
CA LEU A 264 4.11 -12.86 8.26
C LEU A 264 3.08 -12.47 7.20
N VAL A 265 2.01 -13.25 7.13
CA VAL A 265 0.84 -13.02 6.29
C VAL A 265 -0.40 -12.93 7.18
N ARG A 266 -1.26 -11.93 6.95
CA ARG A 266 -2.55 -11.83 7.63
C ARG A 266 -3.58 -12.69 6.90
N GLU A 267 -4.29 -13.54 7.62
CA GLU A 267 -5.40 -14.34 7.10
C GLU A 267 -6.76 -13.79 7.54
N GLY A 268 -7.82 -14.21 6.86
CA GLY A 268 -9.22 -13.86 7.18
C GLY A 268 -9.61 -12.41 6.86
N VAL A 269 -8.71 -11.63 6.26
CA VAL A 269 -8.99 -10.28 5.76
C VAL A 269 -10.12 -10.38 4.73
N SER A 270 -11.18 -9.63 4.95
CA SER A 270 -12.42 -9.76 4.19
C SER A 270 -13.30 -8.53 4.33
N ARG A 271 -14.35 -8.44 3.49
CA ARG A 271 -15.34 -7.35 3.54
C ARG A 271 -15.90 -7.12 4.95
N ASP A 272 -16.22 -8.22 5.63
CA ASP A 272 -16.88 -8.23 6.93
C ASP A 272 -15.87 -8.24 8.09
N CYS A 273 -14.61 -8.66 7.86
CA CYS A 273 -13.51 -8.58 8.82
C CYS A 273 -12.25 -7.94 8.17
N PRO A 274 -12.16 -6.59 8.08
CA PRO A 274 -11.09 -5.90 7.34
C PRO A 274 -9.72 -6.02 8.01
N LYS A 275 -9.68 -6.25 9.34
CA LYS A 275 -8.44 -6.49 10.10
C LYS A 275 -7.97 -7.95 10.08
N GLY A 276 -8.73 -8.85 9.45
CA GLY A 276 -8.45 -10.29 9.43
C GLY A 276 -8.45 -10.95 10.82
N THR A 277 -8.16 -12.24 10.86
CA THR A 277 -8.25 -13.09 12.06
C THR A 277 -6.88 -13.41 12.67
N SER A 278 -5.94 -13.85 11.85
CA SER A 278 -4.73 -14.58 12.26
C SER A 278 -3.50 -14.13 11.49
N TRP A 279 -2.31 -14.42 12.04
CA TRP A 279 -1.03 -14.29 11.34
C TRP A 279 -0.44 -15.67 11.08
N VAL A 280 0.13 -15.89 9.89
CA VAL A 280 0.84 -17.11 9.51
C VAL A 280 2.25 -16.76 9.05
N THR A 281 3.24 -17.47 9.57
CA THR A 281 4.65 -17.29 9.18
C THR A 281 4.92 -17.96 7.83
N VAL A 282 5.67 -17.28 6.97
CA VAL A 282 6.13 -17.76 5.67
C VAL A 282 7.66 -17.70 5.59
N ASP A 283 8.26 -18.72 4.96
CA ASP A 283 9.71 -18.83 4.78
C ASP A 283 10.30 -17.57 4.14
N SER A 284 11.40 -17.06 4.71
CA SER A 284 12.20 -15.97 4.12
C SER A 284 12.72 -16.36 2.73
N PRO A 285 12.89 -15.40 1.79
CA PRO A 285 13.57 -15.65 0.52
C PRO A 285 15.01 -16.17 0.69
N SER A 286 15.68 -15.75 1.77
CA SER A 286 16.96 -16.27 2.22
C SER A 286 16.96 -16.37 3.75
N PRO A 287 16.95 -17.58 4.35
CA PRO A 287 16.93 -17.74 5.80
C PRO A 287 18.14 -17.16 6.52
N ASP A 288 19.34 -17.24 5.93
CA ASP A 288 20.59 -16.79 6.53
C ASP A 288 20.72 -15.26 6.55
N VAL A 289 20.08 -14.58 5.59
CA VAL A 289 20.13 -13.11 5.43
C VAL A 289 18.92 -12.43 6.08
N GLY A 290 17.73 -13.02 5.93
CA GLY A 290 16.46 -12.43 6.39
C GLY A 290 15.95 -11.29 5.50
N ALA A 291 14.63 -11.12 5.50
CA ALA A 291 13.96 -10.00 4.83
C ALA A 291 14.15 -8.67 5.59
N THR A 292 13.95 -7.55 4.88
CA THR A 292 13.95 -6.17 5.41
C THR A 292 12.71 -5.39 5.00
N HIS A 293 12.11 -5.75 3.87
CA HIS A 293 10.96 -5.05 3.29
C HIS A 293 10.10 -6.05 2.52
N VAL A 294 8.79 -5.85 2.53
CA VAL A 294 7.80 -6.56 1.72
C VAL A 294 6.82 -5.55 1.13
N ALA A 295 6.46 -5.75 -0.14
CA ALA A 295 5.50 -4.94 -0.86
C ALA A 295 4.46 -5.82 -1.56
N VAL A 296 3.18 -5.46 -1.42
CA VAL A 296 2.04 -6.32 -1.71
C VAL A 296 1.12 -5.64 -2.74
N GLY A 297 0.78 -6.36 -3.80
CA GLY A 297 -0.21 -5.96 -4.80
C GLY A 297 -1.55 -6.68 -4.64
N VAL A 298 -2.24 -6.90 -5.75
CA VAL A 298 -3.46 -7.72 -5.84
C VAL A 298 -3.08 -9.21 -5.93
N ASN A 299 -2.13 -9.56 -6.81
CA ASN A 299 -1.71 -10.95 -7.04
C ASN A 299 -0.19 -11.15 -6.94
N VAL A 300 0.55 -10.14 -6.46
CA VAL A 300 2.00 -10.18 -6.31
C VAL A 300 2.45 -9.84 -4.90
N VAL A 301 3.55 -10.48 -4.49
CA VAL A 301 4.32 -10.04 -3.32
C VAL A 301 5.78 -10.00 -3.72
N TRP A 302 6.43 -8.89 -3.40
CA TRP A 302 7.85 -8.65 -3.59
C TRP A 302 8.52 -8.42 -2.24
N ALA A 303 9.77 -8.85 -2.09
CA ALA A 303 10.53 -8.68 -0.86
C ALA A 303 11.98 -8.26 -1.14
N LEU A 304 12.57 -7.58 -0.17
CA LEU A 304 14.00 -7.26 -0.12
C LEU A 304 14.64 -8.01 1.05
N THR A 305 15.89 -8.44 0.88
CA THR A 305 16.71 -9.05 1.93
C THR A 305 17.83 -8.10 2.40
N LYS A 306 18.48 -8.38 3.55
CA LYS A 306 19.54 -7.53 4.13
C LYS A 306 20.79 -7.34 3.23
N ASP A 307 20.88 -8.10 2.13
CA ASP A 307 21.89 -7.98 1.08
C ASP A 307 21.36 -7.25 -0.18
N ASN A 308 20.35 -6.36 -0.02
CA ASN A 308 19.67 -5.56 -1.05
C ASN A 308 19.02 -6.33 -2.21
N LYS A 309 19.07 -7.67 -2.22
CA LYS A 309 18.53 -8.46 -3.34
C LYS A 309 17.01 -8.41 -3.38
N VAL A 310 16.49 -8.31 -4.61
CA VAL A 310 15.05 -8.33 -4.87
C VAL A 310 14.54 -9.77 -5.04
N TRP A 311 13.37 -10.04 -4.49
CA TRP A 311 12.70 -11.35 -4.56
C TRP A 311 11.23 -11.21 -4.95
N PHE A 312 10.76 -12.11 -5.80
CA PHE A 312 9.36 -12.21 -6.24
C PHE A 312 8.72 -13.50 -5.70
N ARG A 313 7.53 -13.40 -5.07
CA ARG A 313 6.77 -14.56 -4.56
C ARG A 313 5.80 -15.05 -5.63
N ARG A 314 5.95 -16.31 -6.04
CA ARG A 314 5.00 -16.99 -6.94
C ARG A 314 3.75 -17.47 -6.20
N GLY A 315 2.67 -17.67 -6.96
CA GLY A 315 1.48 -18.41 -6.53
C GLY A 315 0.58 -17.68 -5.55
N ILE A 316 0.76 -16.36 -5.40
CA ILE A 316 -0.07 -15.47 -4.58
C ILE A 316 -1.45 -15.29 -5.24
N ASN A 317 -2.49 -15.24 -4.41
CA ASN A 317 -3.87 -14.81 -4.69
C ASN A 317 -4.66 -14.93 -3.38
N SER A 318 -5.89 -14.41 -3.31
CA SER A 318 -6.75 -14.44 -2.11
C SER A 318 -7.03 -15.84 -1.51
N HIS A 319 -6.93 -16.92 -2.30
CA HIS A 319 -7.10 -18.29 -1.80
C HIS A 319 -5.77 -18.96 -1.37
N ASN A 320 -4.64 -18.32 -1.67
CA ASN A 320 -3.31 -18.76 -1.26
C ASN A 320 -2.41 -17.54 -0.94
N PRO A 321 -2.71 -16.78 0.13
CA PRO A 321 -2.03 -15.53 0.44
C PRO A 321 -0.55 -15.74 0.83
N CYS A 322 -0.16 -16.97 1.17
CA CYS A 322 1.23 -17.36 1.46
C CYS A 322 2.08 -17.65 0.20
N GLY A 323 1.47 -17.80 -0.99
CA GLY A 323 2.18 -18.14 -2.23
C GLY A 323 2.76 -19.56 -2.24
N SER A 324 3.73 -19.82 -3.13
CA SER A 324 4.30 -21.17 -3.34
C SER A 324 5.83 -21.23 -3.44
N GLY A 325 6.52 -20.09 -3.52
CA GLY A 325 7.97 -20.05 -3.51
C GLY A 325 8.55 -18.73 -4.04
N TRP A 326 9.76 -18.41 -3.61
CA TRP A 326 10.49 -17.22 -4.03
C TRP A 326 11.24 -17.45 -5.36
N ILE A 327 11.53 -16.36 -6.05
CA ILE A 327 12.48 -16.25 -7.18
C ILE A 327 13.35 -15.02 -6.88
N ASN A 328 14.68 -15.16 -7.00
CA ASN A 328 15.58 -14.01 -6.97
C ASN A 328 15.50 -13.25 -8.30
N MET A 329 15.41 -11.92 -8.23
CA MET A 329 15.24 -11.04 -9.38
C MET A 329 16.49 -10.16 -9.55
N VAL A 330 16.83 -9.85 -10.79
CA VAL A 330 18.00 -9.01 -11.13
C VAL A 330 17.81 -7.58 -10.61
N GLY A 331 18.88 -7.01 -10.06
CA GLY A 331 18.95 -5.66 -9.50
C GLY A 331 18.99 -5.66 -7.98
N GLU A 332 19.69 -4.68 -7.40
CA GLU A 332 19.73 -4.43 -5.96
C GLU A 332 18.93 -3.17 -5.64
N MET A 333 18.12 -3.23 -4.57
CA MET A 333 17.19 -2.17 -4.20
C MET A 333 17.15 -2.03 -2.66
N ILE A 334 16.99 -0.78 -2.19
CA ILE A 334 16.84 -0.45 -0.76
C ILE A 334 15.38 -0.21 -0.35
N MET A 335 14.49 -0.02 -1.33
CA MET A 335 13.05 0.19 -1.12
C MET A 335 12.29 -0.38 -2.32
N ILE A 336 11.12 -0.99 -2.09
CA ILE A 336 10.25 -1.53 -3.14
C ILE A 336 8.79 -1.27 -2.79
N ASN A 337 7.96 -0.94 -3.78
CA ASN A 337 6.54 -0.72 -3.60
C ASN A 337 5.75 -1.30 -4.78
N VAL A 338 4.52 -1.74 -4.54
CA VAL A 338 3.60 -2.20 -5.57
C VAL A 338 2.43 -1.23 -5.62
N GLY A 339 2.15 -0.70 -6.80
CA GLY A 339 1.01 0.17 -7.07
C GLY A 339 -0.19 -0.57 -7.66
N LEU A 340 -1.07 0.18 -8.30
CA LEU A 340 -2.21 -0.36 -9.04
C LEU A 340 -1.74 -1.24 -10.22
N ASN A 341 -2.60 -2.16 -10.65
CA ASN A 341 -2.33 -3.11 -11.74
C ASN A 341 -1.08 -4.00 -11.50
N ASP A 342 -0.76 -4.29 -10.23
CA ASP A 342 0.45 -4.98 -9.77
C ASP A 342 1.78 -4.29 -10.21
N GLN A 343 1.74 -3.02 -10.61
CA GLN A 343 2.90 -2.30 -11.14
C GLN A 343 3.94 -2.00 -10.05
N VAL A 344 5.14 -2.53 -10.22
CA VAL A 344 6.23 -2.43 -9.23
C VAL A 344 7.10 -1.20 -9.47
N LEU A 345 7.47 -0.53 -8.38
CA LEU A 345 8.38 0.60 -8.27
C LEU A 345 9.45 0.27 -7.22
N ALA A 346 10.67 0.78 -7.37
CA ALA A 346 11.74 0.54 -6.42
C ALA A 346 12.73 1.71 -6.35
N ILE A 347 13.60 1.71 -5.35
CA ILE A 347 14.74 2.63 -5.24
C ILE A 347 16.03 1.79 -5.20
N SER A 348 16.94 2.06 -6.13
CA SER A 348 18.23 1.36 -6.27
C SER A 348 19.14 1.56 -5.05
N SER A 349 19.95 0.55 -4.74
CA SER A 349 21.01 0.64 -3.72
C SER A 349 22.17 1.53 -4.16
N GLU A 350 22.44 1.63 -5.47
CA GLU A 350 23.63 2.27 -6.03
C GLU A 350 23.46 3.79 -6.19
N ASP A 351 22.47 4.22 -6.98
CA ASP A 351 22.27 5.63 -7.37
C ASP A 351 21.09 6.30 -6.63
N ARG A 352 20.31 5.53 -5.88
CA ARG A 352 19.05 5.94 -5.23
C ARG A 352 18.06 6.65 -6.17
N ALA A 353 18.06 6.31 -7.46
CA ALA A 353 17.00 6.71 -8.38
C ALA A 353 15.74 5.85 -8.18
N VAL A 354 14.57 6.39 -8.57
CA VAL A 354 13.33 5.61 -8.62
C VAL A 354 13.32 4.80 -9.93
N TYR A 355 13.19 3.48 -9.82
CA TYR A 355 13.07 2.56 -10.94
C TYR A 355 11.63 2.04 -11.07
N PHE A 356 11.19 1.92 -12.31
CA PHE A 356 9.91 1.36 -12.72
C PHE A 356 10.14 -0.04 -13.32
N ARG A 357 9.37 -1.06 -12.89
CA ARG A 357 9.46 -2.42 -13.45
C ARG A 357 8.74 -2.49 -14.79
N GLN A 358 9.47 -2.36 -15.90
CA GLN A 358 8.88 -2.35 -17.23
C GLN A 358 8.42 -3.75 -17.66
N GLY A 359 7.22 -3.80 -18.24
CA GLY A 359 6.67 -5.02 -18.85
C GLY A 359 5.91 -5.94 -17.89
N VAL A 360 5.50 -5.44 -16.73
CA VAL A 360 4.47 -6.07 -15.89
C VAL A 360 3.15 -6.11 -16.66
N THR A 361 2.48 -7.25 -16.65
CA THR A 361 1.11 -7.43 -17.16
C THR A 361 0.39 -8.47 -16.31
N SER A 362 -0.94 -8.57 -16.44
CA SER A 362 -1.73 -9.67 -15.85
C SER A 362 -1.32 -11.08 -16.33
N SER A 363 -0.49 -11.18 -17.37
CA SER A 363 0.11 -12.41 -17.89
C SER A 363 1.61 -12.57 -17.59
N GLU A 364 2.27 -11.52 -17.08
CA GLU A 364 3.70 -11.47 -16.75
C GLU A 364 3.91 -10.60 -15.51
N LEU A 365 3.42 -11.08 -14.37
CA LEU A 365 3.43 -10.40 -13.08
C LEU A 365 4.84 -10.12 -12.54
N SER A 366 5.87 -10.80 -13.06
CA SER A 366 7.27 -10.55 -12.66
C SER A 366 7.90 -9.34 -13.36
N GLY A 367 7.30 -8.88 -14.46
CA GLY A 367 7.87 -7.87 -15.35
C GLY A 367 9.22 -8.28 -15.95
N LYS A 368 9.79 -7.45 -16.83
CA LYS A 368 10.97 -7.84 -17.62
C LYS A 368 12.24 -7.20 -17.12
N THR A 369 12.27 -5.86 -17.05
CA THR A 369 13.47 -5.10 -16.68
C THR A 369 13.13 -3.92 -15.77
N TRP A 370 14.15 -3.31 -15.18
CA TRP A 370 14.03 -2.04 -14.45
C TRP A 370 14.36 -0.88 -15.36
N ARG A 371 13.59 0.21 -15.27
CA ARG A 371 13.80 1.45 -16.04
C ARG A 371 13.77 2.66 -15.10
N ALA A 372 14.87 3.39 -15.00
CA ALA A 372 14.96 4.58 -14.17
C ALA A 372 13.97 5.68 -14.63
N ILE A 373 13.32 6.34 -13.68
CA ILE A 373 12.52 7.55 -13.92
C ILE A 373 13.47 8.75 -13.99
N THR A 374 13.62 9.35 -15.17
CA THR A 374 14.65 10.37 -15.49
C THR A 374 14.11 11.81 -15.46
N VAL A 375 12.96 11.98 -14.81
CA VAL A 375 12.24 13.26 -14.67
C VAL A 375 13.01 14.24 -13.77
N PRO A 376 13.21 15.52 -14.19
CA PRO A 376 13.80 16.55 -13.34
C PRO A 376 12.86 16.97 -12.19
N ARG A 377 13.42 17.60 -11.16
CA ARG A 377 12.65 18.20 -10.07
C ARG A 377 12.37 19.69 -10.32
N ASP A 378 11.30 20.19 -9.71
CA ASP A 378 10.84 21.59 -9.77
C ASP A 378 11.94 22.62 -9.42
N GLY A 379 12.92 22.25 -8.58
CA GLY A 379 14.07 23.10 -8.26
C GLY A 379 15.13 23.22 -9.36
N ASP A 380 15.41 22.15 -10.11
CA ASP A 380 16.63 21.99 -10.93
C ASP A 380 16.74 23.03 -12.06
N ARG A 381 15.60 23.53 -12.53
CA ARG A 381 15.53 24.60 -13.55
C ARG A 381 16.07 25.94 -13.06
N SER A 382 16.08 26.19 -11.76
CA SER A 382 16.45 27.49 -11.18
C SER A 382 17.95 27.80 -11.28
N HIS A 383 18.79 26.77 -11.39
CA HIS A 383 20.25 26.90 -11.55
C HIS A 383 20.69 26.83 -13.03
N SER A 384 19.78 26.51 -13.96
CA SER A 384 20.05 26.42 -15.39
C SER A 384 20.11 27.80 -16.06
N SER A 385 21.10 28.63 -15.72
CA SER A 385 21.35 29.93 -16.34
C SER A 385 21.96 29.82 -17.76
N ALA A 386 21.25 29.14 -18.66
CA ALA A 386 21.67 28.84 -20.03
C ALA A 386 20.51 29.05 -21.04
N SER A 387 20.09 30.30 -21.22
CA SER A 387 18.98 30.68 -22.11
C SER A 387 19.37 30.56 -23.59
N ALA A 388 19.10 29.41 -24.24
CA ALA A 388 19.53 29.17 -25.63
C ALA A 388 18.60 28.31 -26.53
N SER A 389 17.32 28.10 -26.22
CA SER A 389 16.41 27.31 -27.09
C SER A 389 14.91 27.67 -27.08
N SER A 390 14.53 28.87 -26.64
CA SER A 390 13.13 29.33 -26.59
C SER A 390 12.56 29.91 -27.90
N LEU A 391 13.02 29.43 -29.07
CA LEU A 391 12.61 29.94 -30.39
C LEU A 391 12.33 28.84 -31.43
N GLN A 392 11.46 27.87 -31.11
CA GLN A 392 10.91 26.98 -32.14
C GLN A 392 9.52 26.37 -31.86
N SER A 393 8.53 27.20 -31.47
CA SER A 393 7.08 26.93 -31.65
C SER A 393 6.22 28.19 -31.43
N ALA A 394 6.55 29.30 -32.09
CA ALA A 394 5.79 30.56 -32.02
C ALA A 394 5.75 31.29 -33.38
N GLY A 395 4.86 30.83 -34.26
CA GLY A 395 4.59 31.38 -35.59
C GLY A 395 3.63 30.43 -36.34
N ILE A 396 2.74 30.86 -37.23
CA ILE A 396 2.55 32.17 -37.89
C ILE A 396 1.07 32.26 -38.36
N TYR A 397 0.42 33.41 -38.54
CA TYR A 397 0.89 34.81 -38.64
C TYR A 397 -0.08 35.78 -37.94
N PHE A 398 0.39 36.97 -37.57
CA PHE A 398 -0.22 38.23 -37.99
C PHE A 398 0.85 39.33 -38.08
N CYS A 399 1.01 39.95 -39.24
CA CYS A 399 1.86 41.11 -39.46
C CYS A 399 1.29 41.94 -40.62
N GLY A 400 1.42 43.27 -40.54
CA GLY A 400 0.79 44.21 -41.47
C GLY A 400 0.94 45.65 -40.98
N GLU A 401 2.18 46.14 -40.94
CA GLU A 401 2.46 47.55 -40.62
C GLU A 401 1.78 48.52 -41.59
N VAL A 402 1.27 49.64 -41.08
CA VAL A 402 1.34 50.91 -41.81
C VAL A 402 1.81 52.02 -40.87
N ARG A 403 2.72 52.84 -41.40
CA ARG A 403 3.43 53.95 -40.74
C ARG A 403 2.48 55.13 -40.44
N ALA A 404 2.70 55.84 -39.34
CA ALA A 404 1.93 57.04 -39.00
C ALA A 404 2.39 58.31 -39.74
N GLN A 405 1.46 59.16 -40.19
CA GLN A 405 1.65 60.63 -40.27
C GLN A 405 0.37 61.45 -40.54
N SER A 406 0.02 62.34 -39.60
CA SER A 406 -0.56 63.70 -39.76
C SER A 406 -1.90 63.98 -40.48
N ALA A 407 -2.49 65.14 -40.11
CA ALA A 407 -3.72 65.80 -40.62
C ALA A 407 -5.06 65.12 -40.22
N VAL A 408 -6.02 65.74 -39.49
CA VAL A 408 -6.68 67.08 -39.50
C VAL A 408 -7.97 67.08 -40.32
N SER A 409 -9.04 67.70 -39.77
CA SER A 409 -10.37 67.97 -40.36
C SER A 409 -11.28 66.73 -40.58
N ASP A 410 -12.62 66.81 -40.53
CA ASP A 410 -13.55 67.70 -39.80
C ASP A 410 -15.00 67.15 -39.86
N VAL A 411 -15.93 67.80 -39.13
CA VAL A 411 -17.37 67.99 -39.47
C VAL A 411 -18.31 66.76 -39.67
N GLU A 412 -19.19 66.58 -38.68
CA GLU A 412 -20.68 66.42 -38.72
C GLU A 412 -21.43 65.39 -39.60
N SER A 413 -22.58 64.93 -39.03
CA SER A 413 -23.91 64.74 -39.69
C SER A 413 -24.15 63.61 -40.71
N GLU A 414 -25.37 63.06 -40.89
CA GLU A 414 -26.58 62.98 -40.04
C GLU A 414 -27.59 61.94 -40.62
N ARG A 415 -28.36 61.24 -39.76
CA ARG A 415 -29.66 60.52 -40.04
C ARG A 415 -29.61 59.39 -41.10
N GLY A 416 -30.53 58.41 -41.17
CA GLY A 416 -31.64 57.92 -40.33
C GLY A 416 -31.80 56.40 -40.58
N SER A 417 -32.81 55.65 -40.12
CA SER A 417 -34.19 56.00 -39.74
C SER A 417 -34.88 54.84 -38.97
N THR A 418 -35.91 55.16 -38.18
CA THR A 418 -37.10 54.33 -37.81
C THR A 418 -36.96 52.95 -37.14
N ASP A 419 -37.43 52.90 -35.89
CA ASP A 419 -38.45 51.99 -35.33
C ASP A 419 -38.25 50.46 -35.20
N GLY A 420 -38.93 49.90 -34.18
CA GLY A 420 -39.28 48.48 -34.11
C GLY A 420 -38.75 47.73 -32.88
N ALA A 421 -39.60 47.47 -31.89
CA ALA A 421 -39.29 46.64 -30.72
C ALA A 421 -40.11 45.33 -30.68
N THR A 422 -39.66 44.38 -29.87
CA THR A 422 -40.33 43.10 -29.48
C THR A 422 -40.42 42.00 -30.55
N GLY A 423 -40.53 40.72 -30.12
CA GLY A 423 -41.15 39.68 -30.97
C GLY A 423 -40.49 38.30 -31.08
N LEU A 424 -40.26 37.63 -29.94
CA LEU A 424 -40.06 36.18 -29.72
C LEU A 424 -40.67 35.17 -30.76
N VAL A 425 -40.14 33.92 -30.76
CA VAL A 425 -40.75 32.61 -31.14
C VAL A 425 -40.06 31.82 -32.29
N THR A 426 -40.15 30.49 -32.19
CA THR A 426 -39.41 29.38 -32.81
C THR A 426 -39.88 28.90 -34.19
N SER A 427 -38.98 28.23 -34.93
CA SER A 427 -39.23 27.33 -36.09
C SER A 427 -38.19 26.19 -36.06
N SER A 428 -38.50 24.89 -35.89
CA SER A 428 -39.31 23.93 -36.67
C SER A 428 -38.46 23.05 -37.62
N SER A 429 -38.87 21.78 -37.80
CA SER A 429 -38.11 20.65 -38.38
C SER A 429 -37.92 20.68 -39.91
N PRO A 430 -37.29 19.63 -40.48
CA PRO A 430 -38.09 18.81 -41.41
C PRO A 430 -38.01 17.27 -41.19
N GLU A 431 -38.97 16.61 -41.84
CA GLU A 431 -39.28 15.16 -41.93
C GLU A 431 -38.63 14.52 -43.19
N SER A 432 -38.72 13.23 -43.55
CA SER A 432 -38.96 11.89 -42.93
C SER A 432 -38.65 10.81 -44.00
N LEU A 433 -38.81 9.50 -43.72
CA LEU A 433 -39.64 8.57 -44.52
C LEU A 433 -39.65 7.11 -43.97
N VAL A 434 -40.88 6.61 -43.79
CA VAL A 434 -41.42 5.26 -43.45
C VAL A 434 -40.69 3.98 -43.89
N ASP A 435 -40.81 2.89 -43.10
CA ASP A 435 -41.77 1.80 -43.39
C ASP A 435 -42.16 0.96 -42.13
N ALA A 436 -43.35 0.34 -42.11
CA ALA A 436 -43.88 -0.54 -41.04
C ALA A 436 -45.10 -1.37 -41.54
N PRO A 437 -45.31 -2.64 -41.09
CA PRO A 437 -45.99 -2.93 -39.80
C PRO A 437 -45.54 -4.30 -39.17
N THR A 438 -46.15 -4.97 -38.16
CA THR A 438 -47.41 -4.79 -37.38
C THR A 438 -47.33 -5.42 -35.97
N ASP A 439 -48.07 -4.84 -35.02
CA ASP A 439 -48.84 -5.43 -33.90
C ASP A 439 -48.24 -6.15 -32.65
N GLN A 440 -48.90 -5.82 -31.52
CA GLN A 440 -49.00 -6.43 -30.18
C GLN A 440 -47.81 -6.42 -29.17
N PRO A 441 -48.10 -6.29 -27.84
CA PRO A 441 -47.10 -6.00 -26.81
C PRO A 441 -46.67 -7.23 -25.97
N VAL A 442 -45.50 -7.12 -25.32
CA VAL A 442 -45.04 -8.03 -24.26
C VAL A 442 -44.52 -7.20 -23.07
N GLU A 443 -44.91 -7.58 -21.85
CA GLU A 443 -44.61 -6.85 -20.62
C GLU A 443 -43.19 -7.12 -20.08
N THR A 444 -42.61 -6.13 -19.39
CA THR A 444 -41.34 -6.28 -18.67
C THR A 444 -41.54 -6.98 -17.31
N PRO A 445 -40.80 -8.05 -17.00
CA PRO A 445 -40.95 -8.76 -15.72
C PRO A 445 -40.34 -7.99 -14.54
N LYS A 446 -41.07 -7.92 -13.42
CA LYS A 446 -40.57 -7.50 -12.11
C LYS A 446 -40.14 -8.71 -11.27
N PRO A 447 -39.08 -8.63 -10.44
CA PRO A 447 -38.73 -9.70 -9.52
C PRO A 447 -39.77 -9.86 -8.41
N HIS A 448 -40.12 -11.09 -8.06
CA HIS A 448 -41.18 -11.40 -7.10
C HIS A 448 -40.58 -11.86 -5.75
N ILE A 449 -40.95 -11.19 -4.67
CA ILE A 449 -40.61 -11.59 -3.30
C ILE A 449 -41.68 -12.57 -2.78
N PRO A 450 -41.32 -13.75 -2.25
CA PRO A 450 -42.23 -14.57 -1.44
C PRO A 450 -42.13 -14.16 0.04
N LYS A 451 -43.27 -13.81 0.64
CA LYS A 451 -43.40 -13.74 2.11
C LYS A 451 -43.88 -15.10 2.62
N VAL A 452 -43.23 -15.66 3.64
CA VAL A 452 -43.78 -16.73 4.48
C VAL A 452 -43.59 -16.34 5.93
N THR A 453 -44.61 -16.56 6.75
CA THR A 453 -44.69 -16.11 8.15
C THR A 453 -44.15 -17.16 9.13
N SER A 454 -43.88 -16.72 10.36
CA SER A 454 -43.53 -17.62 11.47
C SER A 454 -44.72 -18.47 11.92
N ASP A 455 -44.46 -19.70 12.36
CA ASP A 455 -44.53 -20.09 13.78
C ASP A 455 -44.32 -21.61 13.96
N SER A 456 -43.74 -21.99 15.11
CA SER A 456 -43.72 -23.34 15.69
C SER A 456 -43.15 -24.52 14.87
N PHE A 457 -42.06 -25.12 15.34
CA PHE A 457 -42.06 -26.49 15.89
C PHE A 457 -40.68 -26.85 16.48
N ILE A 458 -40.65 -27.22 17.76
CA ILE A 458 -39.53 -27.90 18.43
C ILE A 458 -40.11 -29.12 19.17
N SER A 459 -39.32 -30.19 19.24
CA SER A 459 -39.60 -31.45 19.95
C SER A 459 -40.69 -32.36 19.34
N GLU A 460 -40.28 -33.21 18.39
CA GLU A 460 -40.73 -34.62 18.40
C GLU A 460 -39.72 -35.55 17.69
N LEU A 461 -38.90 -36.29 18.46
CA LEU A 461 -38.18 -37.50 18.03
C LEU A 461 -37.40 -38.15 19.21
N VAL A 462 -38.11 -38.67 20.22
CA VAL A 462 -37.53 -39.55 21.25
C VAL A 462 -38.46 -40.72 21.59
N SER A 463 -38.14 -41.88 21.03
CA SER A 463 -38.49 -43.24 21.48
C SER A 463 -37.54 -44.18 20.69
N ASP A 464 -37.05 -45.31 21.17
CA ASP A 464 -37.63 -46.25 22.13
C ASP A 464 -36.79 -46.55 23.39
N ARG A 465 -37.36 -47.38 24.26
CA ARG A 465 -36.98 -47.63 25.65
C ARG A 465 -36.56 -49.09 25.88
N GLU A 466 -35.39 -49.28 26.51
CA GLU A 466 -35.19 -50.12 27.72
C GLU A 466 -35.49 -51.66 27.67
N PRO A 467 -35.21 -52.50 28.71
CA PRO A 467 -35.18 -52.15 30.14
C PRO A 467 -34.17 -52.81 31.12
N ALA A 468 -34.19 -52.21 32.33
CA ALA A 468 -34.14 -52.84 33.67
C ALA A 468 -32.79 -53.16 34.35
N LYS A 469 -32.56 -52.52 35.51
CA LYS A 469 -33.02 -53.05 36.81
C LYS A 469 -32.99 -52.05 37.97
N THR A 470 -33.88 -52.27 38.93
CA THR A 470 -34.27 -51.39 40.04
C THR A 470 -33.42 -51.53 41.31
N SER A 471 -33.04 -50.40 41.90
CA SER A 471 -33.29 -50.01 43.31
C SER A 471 -32.56 -48.68 43.60
N ARG A 472 -32.97 -47.78 44.50
CA ARG A 472 -34.20 -47.39 45.21
C ARG A 472 -33.68 -46.39 46.27
N GLU A 473 -34.46 -45.36 46.59
CA GLU A 473 -34.21 -44.38 47.67
C GLU A 473 -33.94 -45.03 49.06
N GLU A 474 -33.41 -44.37 50.10
CA GLU A 474 -33.35 -42.93 50.44
C GLU A 474 -32.43 -42.71 51.65
N THR A 475 -31.75 -41.55 51.80
CA THR A 475 -31.73 -40.66 53.02
C THR A 475 -30.54 -39.66 53.09
N PRO A 476 -30.73 -38.45 53.67
CA PRO A 476 -29.68 -37.47 54.06
C PRO A 476 -29.23 -37.71 55.55
N PRO A 477 -28.44 -36.86 56.28
CA PRO A 477 -28.07 -35.45 56.01
C PRO A 477 -26.67 -34.90 56.47
N ALA A 478 -26.45 -33.62 56.16
CA ALA A 478 -25.88 -32.53 56.99
C ALA A 478 -24.52 -32.62 57.77
N VAL A 479 -23.64 -31.65 57.44
CA VAL A 479 -22.97 -30.67 58.36
C VAL A 479 -21.62 -30.99 59.07
N LEU A 480 -20.58 -30.26 58.60
CA LEU A 480 -19.44 -29.58 59.27
C LEU A 480 -18.28 -30.29 60.05
N GLU A 481 -17.13 -29.58 59.96
CA GLU A 481 -15.99 -29.39 60.91
C GLU A 481 -14.82 -30.41 61.08
N GLU A 482 -13.67 -30.00 60.49
CA GLU A 482 -12.24 -29.91 60.94
C GLU A 482 -11.43 -31.04 61.67
N GLU A 483 -10.10 -31.04 61.36
CA GLU A 483 -8.93 -31.52 62.15
C GLU A 483 -8.73 -33.06 62.42
N PRO A 484 -7.56 -33.55 62.92
CA PRO A 484 -6.14 -33.13 62.76
C PRO A 484 -5.06 -34.27 62.58
N LEU A 485 -3.81 -33.86 62.25
CA LEU A 485 -2.45 -34.32 62.69
C LEU A 485 -1.96 -35.81 62.85
N ALA A 486 -0.60 -35.94 62.84
CA ALA A 486 0.31 -36.93 63.52
C ALA A 486 0.96 -38.07 62.64
N VAL A 487 2.31 -38.24 62.54
CA VAL A 487 3.39 -38.81 63.44
C VAL A 487 3.73 -40.30 63.11
N GLU A 488 4.95 -40.87 63.09
CA GLU A 488 6.36 -40.40 63.35
C GLU A 488 7.29 -40.73 62.13
N GLU A 489 8.56 -41.21 62.09
CA GLU A 489 9.60 -41.80 62.99
C GLU A 489 11.02 -41.13 62.78
N ASP A 490 12.17 -41.85 62.89
CA ASP A 490 13.36 -41.35 63.64
C ASP A 490 14.80 -41.83 63.18
N LEU A 491 15.84 -41.27 63.83
CA LEU A 491 17.26 -41.71 64.03
C LEU A 491 18.38 -41.39 63.02
N LYS A 492 19.21 -40.33 63.30
CA LYS A 492 20.62 -40.45 63.78
C LYS A 492 21.42 -39.12 63.92
N ASP A 493 22.39 -39.13 64.86
CA ASP A 493 23.39 -38.08 65.20
C ASP A 493 24.64 -38.78 65.85
N PRO A 494 25.72 -38.18 66.47
CA PRO A 494 25.90 -36.81 67.02
C PRO A 494 27.27 -36.05 66.87
N CYS A 495 27.18 -34.72 66.67
CA CYS A 495 27.79 -33.62 67.49
C CYS A 495 29.33 -33.33 67.67
N ALA A 496 29.61 -32.02 67.86
CA ALA A 496 30.75 -31.34 68.57
C ALA A 496 32.11 -31.04 67.84
N GLY A 497 32.76 -29.93 68.25
CA GLY A 497 34.08 -29.44 67.78
C GLY A 497 34.63 -28.26 68.63
N VAL A 498 35.81 -27.68 68.31
CA VAL A 498 36.37 -26.38 68.83
C VAL A 498 37.77 -26.04 68.23
N ALA A 499 38.17 -24.76 68.26
CA ALA A 499 39.52 -24.16 68.07
C ALA A 499 39.96 -23.59 66.68
N ILE A 500 40.85 -22.57 66.75
CA ILE A 500 41.29 -21.50 65.80
C ILE A 500 42.68 -21.01 66.32
N PRO A 501 43.65 -20.35 65.60
CA PRO A 501 43.74 -19.66 64.28
C PRO A 501 44.88 -20.28 63.39
N PRO A 502 45.72 -19.62 62.51
CA PRO A 502 45.77 -18.23 61.97
C PRO A 502 46.13 -18.02 60.45
N GLN A 503 46.19 -16.73 60.06
CA GLN A 503 46.90 -16.05 58.95
C GLN A 503 46.16 -15.66 57.64
N ASP A 504 45.82 -14.36 57.60
CA ASP A 504 45.81 -13.41 56.46
C ASP A 504 47.10 -13.41 55.61
N PRO A 505 47.21 -12.69 54.45
CA PRO A 505 46.31 -11.66 53.87
C PRO A 505 45.85 -12.00 52.41
N GLN A 506 45.22 -11.16 51.55
CA GLN A 506 45.32 -9.69 51.44
C GLN A 506 44.18 -8.98 50.64
N TRP A 507 43.34 -8.21 51.36
CA TRP A 507 42.63 -6.95 50.95
C TRP A 507 41.54 -7.02 49.84
N CYS A 508 40.58 -6.09 49.70
CA CYS A 508 39.70 -5.25 50.58
C CYS A 508 38.73 -4.48 49.60
N ASN A 509 37.40 -4.36 49.77
CA ASN A 509 36.60 -3.67 50.82
C ASN A 509 36.74 -2.12 50.79
N VAL A 510 35.70 -1.28 50.95
CA VAL A 510 34.23 -1.50 51.13
C VAL A 510 33.42 -0.21 50.77
N ASP A 511 32.08 -0.30 50.83
CA ASP A 511 31.03 0.69 50.51
C ASP A 511 30.88 1.91 51.48
N LEU A 512 29.83 2.72 51.20
CA LEU A 512 29.17 3.78 52.04
C LEU A 512 29.91 5.15 52.12
N GLU A 513 29.25 6.29 52.37
CA GLU A 513 27.89 6.56 52.92
C GLU A 513 27.23 7.80 52.25
N GLU A 514 25.96 8.12 52.58
CA GLU A 514 25.21 9.26 52.04
C GLU A 514 25.66 10.64 52.59
N ALA A 515 25.61 11.68 51.75
CA ALA A 515 25.45 13.07 52.19
C ALA A 515 24.72 13.92 51.12
N GLN A 516 23.55 14.47 51.46
CA GLN A 516 22.86 15.45 50.61
C GLN A 516 23.50 16.84 50.70
N ILE A 517 23.66 17.54 49.58
CA ILE A 517 23.51 19.01 49.47
C ILE A 517 23.46 19.46 47.99
N GLN A 518 22.46 20.28 47.66
CA GLN A 518 22.32 21.24 46.54
C GLN A 518 22.94 20.92 45.16
N GLN A 519 22.08 20.74 44.15
CA GLN A 519 22.41 20.93 42.73
C GLN A 519 21.81 22.23 42.18
N THR A 520 22.63 23.07 41.55
CA THR A 520 22.19 24.12 40.62
C THR A 520 23.20 24.30 39.46
N GLY A 521 22.83 23.83 38.27
CA GLY A 521 23.32 24.34 36.98
C GLY A 521 24.51 23.64 36.29
N LEU A 522 24.26 23.16 35.05
CA LEU A 522 25.16 23.18 33.87
C LEU A 522 26.42 22.26 33.88
N VAL A 523 26.95 21.68 32.77
CA VAL A 523 26.44 21.33 31.42
C VAL A 523 27.48 20.41 30.71
N LEU A 524 27.06 19.51 29.80
CA LEU A 524 27.89 18.69 28.85
C LEU A 524 28.94 17.72 29.47
N ASP A 525 29.53 16.74 28.78
CA ASP A 525 29.47 16.27 27.36
C ASP A 525 29.07 14.76 27.26
N SER A 526 28.54 14.14 26.20
CA SER A 526 28.62 14.21 24.71
C SER A 526 29.77 13.44 24.03
N TRP A 527 29.43 12.40 23.24
CA TRP A 527 30.04 12.07 21.92
C TRP A 527 29.39 10.81 21.30
N PRO A 528 29.45 10.59 19.97
CA PRO A 528 29.81 11.53 18.90
C PRO A 528 28.73 11.67 17.80
N THR A 529 28.39 12.91 17.46
CA THR A 529 27.68 13.23 16.21
C THR A 529 28.69 13.32 15.07
N TYR A 530 28.49 12.56 13.98
CA TYR A 530 29.29 12.75 12.76
C TYR A 530 28.79 13.96 11.97
N THR A 531 29.38 15.12 12.25
CA THR A 531 29.19 16.33 11.45
C THR A 531 30.16 16.30 10.27
N LEU A 532 29.64 16.36 9.04
CA LEU A 532 30.42 16.70 7.85
C LEU A 532 30.01 18.08 7.38
N ALA A 533 30.87 19.07 7.63
CA ALA A 533 30.70 20.44 7.15
C ALA A 533 32.07 21.08 6.97
N MET A 534 32.59 21.02 5.74
CA MET A 534 33.47 22.07 5.21
C MET A 534 33.33 22.11 3.69
N GLU A 535 33.33 23.33 3.14
CA GLU A 535 33.18 23.58 1.70
C GLU A 535 34.50 23.33 0.97
N ASP A 536 34.44 22.70 -0.20
CA ASP A 536 35.49 22.75 -1.22
C ASP A 536 34.78 23.06 -2.57
N PRO A 537 35.23 24.05 -3.36
CA PRO A 537 34.43 24.57 -4.47
C PRO A 537 34.57 23.78 -5.77
N TYR A 538 33.50 23.81 -6.58
CA TYR A 538 33.26 23.09 -7.85
C TYR A 538 32.68 21.67 -7.75
N GLY A 539 31.35 21.61 -7.84
CA GLY A 539 30.55 20.41 -8.08
C GLY A 539 29.09 20.78 -8.35
N ALA A 540 28.72 20.95 -9.61
CA ALA A 540 27.32 21.16 -10.01
C ALA A 540 26.63 19.81 -10.27
N ASP A 541 25.29 19.78 -10.15
CA ASP A 541 24.42 18.63 -10.42
C ASP A 541 24.54 17.40 -9.47
N GLU A 542 24.79 17.59 -8.16
CA GLU A 542 24.32 16.60 -7.17
C GLU A 542 22.78 16.58 -7.12
N ARG A 543 22.18 15.68 -7.90
CA ARG A 543 20.73 15.44 -7.87
C ARG A 543 20.34 14.87 -6.50
N PRO A 544 19.38 15.48 -5.77
CA PRO A 544 18.98 14.97 -4.47
C PRO A 544 18.43 13.54 -4.58
N LEU A 545 18.90 12.68 -3.68
CA LEU A 545 18.70 11.23 -3.69
C LEU A 545 17.33 10.86 -3.11
N TRP A 546 16.71 9.77 -3.59
CA TRP A 546 15.42 9.32 -3.05
C TRP A 546 15.58 8.42 -1.81
N ALA A 547 14.58 8.45 -0.94
CA ALA A 547 14.51 7.66 0.29
C ALA A 547 13.26 6.76 0.35
N TRP A 548 12.14 7.19 -0.26
CA TRP A 548 10.88 6.45 -0.24
C TRP A 548 10.02 6.73 -1.49
N VAL A 549 9.21 5.76 -1.92
CA VAL A 549 8.27 5.90 -3.05
C VAL A 549 6.97 5.14 -2.77
N SER A 550 5.82 5.68 -3.17
CA SER A 550 4.51 5.02 -3.06
C SER A 550 3.68 5.19 -4.33
N GLY A 551 3.34 4.05 -4.95
CA GLY A 551 2.57 3.95 -6.18
C GLY A 551 1.12 3.49 -6.02
N GLY A 552 0.61 3.29 -4.80
CA GLY A 552 -0.76 2.79 -4.56
C GLY A 552 -1.86 3.71 -5.10
N GLY A 553 -1.59 5.00 -5.22
CA GLY A 553 -2.47 5.97 -5.90
C GLY A 553 -2.24 6.12 -7.40
N CYS A 554 -1.20 5.50 -7.95
CA CYS A 554 -0.71 5.74 -9.31
C CYS A 554 -1.22 4.66 -10.28
N ASN A 555 -2.14 5.04 -11.18
CA ASN A 555 -2.73 4.12 -12.14
C ASN A 555 -1.91 4.11 -13.44
N VAL A 556 -1.09 3.08 -13.61
CA VAL A 556 -0.29 2.81 -14.81
C VAL A 556 -0.58 1.40 -15.31
N ASP A 557 -0.82 1.25 -16.60
CA ASP A 557 -0.94 -0.04 -17.27
C ASP A 557 0.16 -0.24 -18.33
N SER A 558 0.20 -1.41 -18.95
CA SER A 558 1.16 -1.76 -20.01
C SER A 558 0.97 -1.00 -21.33
N HIS A 559 -0.07 -0.16 -21.44
CA HIS A 559 -0.39 0.65 -22.62
C HIS A 559 -0.19 2.16 -22.38
N SER A 560 0.10 2.55 -21.14
CA SER A 560 0.25 3.94 -20.71
C SER A 560 1.51 4.59 -21.29
N GLN A 561 1.33 5.62 -22.10
CA GLN A 561 2.43 6.42 -22.64
C GLN A 561 2.90 7.45 -21.61
N LEU A 562 3.86 7.05 -20.78
CA LEU A 562 4.43 7.87 -19.72
C LEU A 562 5.59 8.73 -20.22
N ASN A 563 5.53 10.04 -19.98
CA ASN A 563 6.61 10.99 -20.28
C ASN A 563 7.83 10.84 -19.35
N TRP A 564 7.73 10.00 -18.31
CA TRP A 564 8.68 9.83 -17.21
C TRP A 564 10.12 9.40 -17.59
N PHE A 565 10.31 9.03 -18.84
CA PHE A 565 11.57 8.48 -19.35
C PHE A 565 12.22 9.38 -20.42
N ASN A 566 11.59 10.50 -20.76
CA ASN A 566 11.94 11.36 -21.89
C ASN A 566 12.61 12.66 -21.40
N SER A 567 13.88 12.58 -21.00
CA SER A 567 14.67 13.76 -20.59
C SER A 567 15.58 14.25 -21.73
N MET A 568 15.39 15.50 -22.17
CA MET A 568 16.10 16.09 -23.33
C MET A 568 17.62 16.28 -23.14
N ASN A 569 18.13 16.19 -21.91
CA ASN A 569 19.56 16.35 -21.60
C ASN A 569 20.26 15.04 -21.22
N ALA A 570 19.63 13.87 -21.44
CA ALA A 570 20.35 12.61 -21.43
C ALA A 570 21.11 12.45 -22.76
N SER A 571 22.44 12.61 -22.74
CA SER A 571 23.29 12.18 -23.86
C SER A 571 23.04 10.70 -24.10
N SER A 572 22.59 10.34 -25.30
CA SER A 572 22.04 9.01 -25.61
C SER A 572 23.13 7.93 -25.63
N ILE A 573 23.47 7.41 -24.46
CA ILE A 573 24.10 6.10 -24.33
C ILE A 573 22.98 5.08 -24.54
N GLU A 574 22.78 4.69 -25.80
CA GLU A 574 21.76 3.72 -26.17
C GLU A 574 22.03 2.40 -25.44
N GLN A 575 21.12 2.02 -24.53
CA GLN A 575 21.12 0.69 -23.93
C GLN A 575 20.70 -0.33 -24.98
N SER A 576 21.60 -0.63 -25.90
CA SER A 576 21.37 -1.59 -26.98
C SER A 576 21.24 -2.99 -26.40
N VAL A 577 20.03 -3.54 -26.49
CA VAL A 577 19.75 -4.94 -26.20
C VAL A 577 19.78 -5.70 -27.51
N TRP A 578 20.72 -6.63 -27.67
CA TRP A 578 20.75 -7.52 -28.83
C TRP A 578 20.53 -8.96 -28.40
N VAL A 579 19.86 -9.74 -29.27
CA VAL A 579 19.49 -11.12 -28.98
C VAL A 579 19.83 -12.02 -30.16
N LYS A 580 20.75 -12.96 -29.97
CA LYS A 580 20.97 -14.07 -30.93
C LYS A 580 20.15 -15.28 -30.47
N LYS A 581 19.42 -15.89 -31.40
CA LYS A 581 18.64 -17.12 -31.16
C LYS A 581 19.16 -18.24 -32.06
N GLY A 582 18.99 -19.48 -31.62
CA GLY A 582 19.34 -20.69 -32.36
C GLY A 582 18.59 -21.91 -31.83
N THR A 583 18.85 -23.07 -32.43
CA THR A 583 18.26 -24.35 -32.04
C THR A 583 19.38 -25.33 -31.74
N MET A 584 19.37 -25.92 -30.55
CA MET A 584 20.38 -26.87 -30.10
C MET A 584 19.71 -28.11 -29.53
N GLN A 585 20.50 -29.13 -29.22
CA GLN A 585 20.07 -30.20 -28.33
C GLN A 585 20.72 -30.03 -26.95
N TRP A 586 19.92 -30.16 -25.89
CA TRP A 586 20.37 -30.13 -24.50
C TRP A 586 20.32 -31.53 -23.89
N TRP A 587 21.37 -31.92 -23.17
CA TRP A 587 21.37 -33.13 -22.35
C TRP A 587 20.67 -32.83 -21.02
N ARG A 588 19.38 -33.20 -20.94
CA ARG A 588 18.49 -32.77 -19.86
C ARG A 588 18.86 -33.37 -18.50
N ASP A 589 18.61 -32.59 -17.44
CA ASP A 589 19.02 -32.91 -16.07
C ASP A 589 18.12 -33.91 -15.31
N TRP A 590 17.05 -34.42 -15.94
CA TRP A 590 16.11 -35.35 -15.32
C TRP A 590 15.97 -36.69 -16.07
N LYS A 591 15.60 -37.73 -15.32
CA LYS A 591 15.45 -39.09 -15.83
C LYS A 591 14.21 -39.24 -16.74
N PRO A 592 14.24 -40.15 -17.73
CA PRO A 592 15.44 -40.76 -18.30
C PRO A 592 16.31 -39.69 -18.99
N TYR A 593 17.61 -39.70 -18.72
CA TYR A 593 18.55 -38.74 -19.30
C TYR A 593 18.67 -38.98 -20.80
N LYS A 594 18.42 -37.93 -21.60
CA LYS A 594 18.54 -37.95 -23.05
C LYS A 594 18.75 -36.54 -23.58
N TRP A 595 19.25 -36.45 -24.81
CA TRP A 595 19.15 -35.24 -25.61
C TRP A 595 17.68 -34.90 -25.90
N ILE A 596 17.34 -33.62 -25.81
CA ILE A 596 16.08 -33.03 -26.27
C ILE A 596 16.39 -31.76 -27.06
N ASP A 597 15.58 -31.47 -28.08
CA ASP A 597 15.68 -30.25 -28.86
C ASP A 597 15.21 -29.05 -28.01
N VAL A 598 15.97 -27.96 -28.06
CA VAL A 598 15.77 -26.73 -27.28
C VAL A 598 15.97 -25.50 -28.14
N HIS A 599 15.25 -24.42 -27.80
CA HIS A 599 15.55 -23.11 -28.35
C HIS A 599 16.58 -22.44 -27.44
N PHE A 600 17.67 -21.97 -28.05
CA PHE A 600 18.79 -21.34 -27.37
C PHE A 600 18.76 -19.84 -27.66
N ALA A 601 18.88 -19.00 -26.64
CA ALA A 601 18.97 -17.56 -26.81
C ALA A 601 20.05 -16.97 -25.91
N LEU A 602 20.82 -16.04 -26.46
CA LEU A 602 21.72 -15.17 -25.72
C LEU A 602 21.20 -13.74 -25.88
N GLU A 603 20.82 -13.12 -24.77
CA GLU A 603 20.42 -11.72 -24.70
C GLU A 603 21.56 -10.95 -24.02
N GLN A 604 22.11 -9.93 -24.67
CA GLN A 604 23.15 -9.06 -24.09
C GLN A 604 22.65 -7.61 -24.04
N PHE A 605 22.97 -6.93 -22.95
CA PHE A 605 22.49 -5.61 -22.56
C PHE A 605 23.71 -4.71 -22.36
N SER A 606 23.76 -3.56 -23.05
CA SER A 606 24.85 -2.59 -22.86
C SER A 606 24.44 -1.55 -21.80
N GLY A 607 25.21 -1.46 -20.70
CA GLY A 607 24.99 -0.50 -19.62
C GLY A 607 25.52 0.90 -19.93
N ALA A 608 25.18 1.87 -19.06
CA ALA A 608 25.55 3.27 -19.27
C ALA A 608 27.08 3.54 -19.28
N GLU A 609 27.86 2.69 -18.60
CA GLU A 609 29.33 2.79 -18.56
C GLU A 609 30.03 1.95 -19.64
N GLY A 610 29.28 1.30 -20.54
CA GLY A 610 29.82 0.41 -21.58
C GLY A 610 30.05 -1.05 -21.16
N ASN A 611 29.87 -1.38 -19.87
CA ASN A 611 29.80 -2.76 -19.38
C ASN A 611 28.66 -3.52 -20.10
N LYS A 612 28.89 -4.77 -20.52
CA LYS A 612 27.89 -5.55 -21.30
C LYS A 612 27.51 -6.88 -20.63
N ASP A 613 26.53 -6.84 -19.74
CA ASP A 613 25.96 -8.04 -19.15
C ASP A 613 25.10 -8.83 -20.12
N GLY A 614 24.87 -10.11 -19.82
CA GLY A 614 24.00 -10.96 -20.63
C GLY A 614 23.38 -12.13 -19.87
N ILE A 615 22.28 -12.63 -20.42
CA ILE A 615 21.56 -13.80 -19.91
C ILE A 615 21.44 -14.81 -21.04
N LEU A 616 21.79 -16.05 -20.73
CA LEU A 616 21.60 -17.19 -21.61
C LEU A 616 20.32 -17.92 -21.20
N PHE A 617 19.42 -18.17 -22.16
CA PHE A 617 18.18 -18.91 -21.99
C PHE A 617 18.15 -20.19 -22.83
N ILE A 618 17.59 -21.25 -22.24
CA ILE A 618 17.44 -22.58 -22.84
C ILE A 618 15.98 -23.00 -22.66
N TYR A 619 15.15 -22.78 -23.67
CA TYR A 619 13.73 -23.10 -23.65
C TYR A 619 13.46 -24.54 -24.10
N TYR A 620 12.70 -25.28 -23.31
CA TYR A 620 12.40 -26.69 -23.51
C TYR A 620 10.94 -27.02 -23.17
N ASN A 621 10.41 -28.11 -23.72
CA ASN A 621 9.06 -28.59 -23.40
C ASN A 621 9.13 -29.74 -22.38
N PHE A 622 8.23 -29.73 -21.39
CA PHE A 622 8.16 -30.70 -20.30
C PHE A 622 6.69 -31.01 -19.99
N TYR A 623 6.21 -32.20 -20.34
CA TYR A 623 4.78 -32.55 -20.35
C TYR A 623 3.92 -31.48 -21.05
N GLU A 624 4.35 -31.10 -22.25
CA GLU A 624 3.75 -30.07 -23.13
C GLU A 624 3.78 -28.62 -22.60
N GLU A 625 4.09 -28.40 -21.32
CA GLU A 625 4.41 -27.08 -20.77
C GLU A 625 5.75 -26.56 -21.32
N LYS A 626 5.79 -25.28 -21.72
CA LYS A 626 7.03 -24.57 -22.06
C LYS A 626 7.73 -24.14 -20.77
N LYS A 627 9.00 -24.53 -20.60
CA LYS A 627 9.85 -24.17 -19.48
C LYS A 627 11.20 -23.65 -19.97
N TYR A 628 11.97 -23.03 -19.09
CA TYR A 628 13.32 -22.57 -19.42
C TYR A 628 14.29 -22.81 -18.28
N LEU A 629 15.55 -23.04 -18.65
CA LEU A 629 16.72 -22.88 -17.80
C LEU A 629 17.42 -21.59 -18.22
N HIS A 630 18.05 -20.88 -17.29
CA HIS A 630 18.88 -19.72 -17.60
C HIS A 630 20.24 -19.77 -16.88
N ALA A 631 21.18 -18.96 -17.33
CA ALA A 631 22.45 -18.67 -16.68
C ALA A 631 22.91 -17.25 -17.03
N PHE A 632 23.44 -16.50 -16.07
CA PHE A 632 24.07 -15.21 -16.34
C PHE A 632 25.42 -15.43 -17.03
N VAL A 633 25.75 -14.59 -18.01
CA VAL A 633 27.03 -14.65 -18.73
C VAL A 633 28.19 -14.39 -17.77
N ASN A 634 28.01 -13.45 -16.82
CA ASN A 634 28.98 -13.16 -15.79
C ASN A 634 29.22 -14.34 -14.80
N ASP A 635 28.26 -15.25 -14.66
CA ASP A 635 28.38 -16.49 -13.87
C ASP A 635 29.10 -17.63 -14.61
N VAL A 636 29.42 -17.51 -15.91
CA VAL A 636 30.04 -18.61 -16.66
C VAL A 636 31.51 -18.76 -16.25
N THR A 637 31.78 -19.72 -15.36
CA THR A 637 33.12 -20.00 -14.82
C THR A 637 33.99 -20.75 -15.81
N ILE A 638 33.41 -21.71 -16.55
CA ILE A 638 34.11 -22.48 -17.59
C ILE A 638 33.18 -22.68 -18.78
N LEU A 639 33.70 -22.38 -19.97
CA LEU A 639 33.11 -22.72 -21.26
C LEU A 639 34.10 -23.63 -21.99
N VAL A 640 33.69 -24.85 -22.35
CA VAL A 640 34.62 -25.86 -22.89
C VAL A 640 33.99 -26.75 -23.98
N PRO A 641 34.67 -26.99 -25.13
CA PRO A 641 34.27 -28.01 -26.08
C PRO A 641 34.28 -29.41 -25.44
N VAL A 642 33.28 -30.24 -25.73
CA VAL A 642 33.19 -31.61 -25.25
C VAL A 642 33.39 -32.55 -26.43
N LEU A 643 34.59 -33.17 -26.48
CA LEU A 643 34.93 -34.21 -27.45
C LEU A 643 33.89 -35.34 -27.40
N ASN A 644 33.27 -35.60 -28.55
CA ASN A 644 32.23 -36.61 -28.71
C ASN A 644 32.13 -36.98 -30.20
N ASP A 645 32.51 -38.22 -30.53
CA ASP A 645 32.60 -38.71 -31.93
C ASP A 645 31.27 -38.70 -32.69
N SER A 646 30.15 -38.43 -32.00
CA SER A 646 28.80 -38.40 -32.56
C SER A 646 28.13 -37.02 -32.57
N LYS A 647 28.69 -36.00 -31.89
CA LYS A 647 28.04 -34.68 -31.73
C LYS A 647 29.00 -33.53 -31.51
N HIS A 648 28.71 -32.39 -32.13
CA HIS A 648 29.38 -31.12 -31.91
C HIS A 648 28.90 -30.47 -30.60
N SER A 649 29.39 -31.01 -29.47
CA SER A 649 28.95 -30.65 -28.12
C SER A 649 29.91 -29.77 -27.34
N PHE A 650 29.36 -28.94 -26.45
CA PHE A 650 30.09 -28.12 -25.49
C PHE A 650 29.40 -28.10 -24.11
N ALA A 651 30.14 -27.69 -23.09
CA ALA A 651 29.67 -27.60 -21.71
C ALA A 651 29.85 -26.19 -21.14
N ILE A 652 28.83 -25.73 -20.44
CA ILE A 652 28.82 -24.47 -19.69
C ILE A 652 28.75 -24.79 -18.19
N TYR A 653 29.67 -24.21 -17.43
CA TYR A 653 29.75 -24.30 -15.98
C TYR A 653 29.48 -22.93 -15.36
N THR A 654 28.70 -22.92 -14.29
CA THR A 654 28.53 -21.79 -13.36
C THR A 654 28.95 -22.26 -11.96
N PRO A 655 29.15 -21.40 -10.94
CA PRO A 655 29.62 -21.83 -9.62
C PRO A 655 28.76 -22.96 -9.04
N GLU A 656 27.45 -22.86 -9.21
CA GLU A 656 26.49 -23.85 -8.72
C GLU A 656 26.53 -25.16 -9.52
N ARG A 657 26.60 -25.09 -10.87
CA ARG A 657 26.74 -26.30 -11.70
C ARG A 657 28.08 -27.01 -11.52
N THR A 658 29.13 -26.28 -11.15
CA THR A 658 30.44 -26.82 -10.78
C THR A 658 30.38 -27.58 -9.45
N LYS A 659 29.78 -27.00 -8.39
CA LYS A 659 29.56 -27.71 -7.11
C LYS A 659 28.79 -29.02 -7.32
N GLN A 660 27.73 -28.97 -8.13
CA GLN A 660 26.89 -30.13 -8.47
C GLN A 660 27.58 -31.15 -9.39
N ARG A 661 28.78 -30.83 -9.93
CA ARG A 661 29.51 -31.60 -10.96
C ARG A 661 28.66 -31.91 -12.20
N TRP A 662 27.68 -31.07 -12.51
CA TRP A 662 26.66 -31.32 -13.54
C TRP A 662 26.49 -30.10 -14.46
N PRO A 663 27.41 -29.91 -15.43
CA PRO A 663 27.39 -28.76 -16.34
C PRO A 663 26.24 -28.83 -17.35
N ILE A 664 25.85 -27.65 -17.84
CA ILE A 664 24.88 -27.54 -18.92
C ILE A 664 25.55 -28.01 -20.22
N ARG A 665 25.17 -29.20 -20.71
CA ARG A 665 25.74 -29.81 -21.92
C ARG A 665 24.84 -29.61 -23.13
N LEU A 666 25.36 -28.91 -24.13
CA LEU A 666 24.66 -28.55 -25.36
C LEU A 666 25.33 -29.21 -26.57
N SER A 667 24.57 -29.39 -27.65
CA SER A 667 25.04 -29.81 -28.95
C SER A 667 24.46 -28.91 -30.02
N ALA A 668 25.34 -28.34 -30.85
CA ALA A 668 24.96 -27.72 -32.11
C ALA A 668 24.58 -28.79 -33.16
N ALA A 669 24.02 -28.35 -34.28
CA ALA A 669 23.78 -29.21 -35.45
C ALA A 669 25.03 -29.39 -36.32
N THR A 670 25.98 -28.45 -36.28
CA THR A 670 27.24 -28.49 -37.04
C THR A 670 28.44 -28.04 -36.20
N GLU A 671 29.65 -28.41 -36.62
CA GLU A 671 30.88 -27.95 -35.95
C GLU A 671 31.03 -26.43 -36.04
N LEU A 672 30.73 -25.83 -37.20
CA LEU A 672 30.79 -24.38 -37.41
C LEU A 672 29.87 -23.64 -36.44
N GLU A 673 28.62 -24.09 -36.30
CA GLU A 673 27.68 -23.52 -35.33
C GLU A 673 28.18 -23.66 -33.89
N MET A 674 28.78 -24.79 -33.52
CA MET A 674 29.39 -24.98 -32.20
C MET A 674 30.50 -23.95 -31.95
N GLN A 675 31.40 -23.74 -32.92
CA GLN A 675 32.49 -22.77 -32.79
C GLN A 675 31.98 -21.32 -32.77
N ASP A 676 30.99 -20.97 -33.59
CA ASP A 676 30.36 -19.63 -33.60
C ASP A 676 29.68 -19.28 -32.27
N TRP A 677 29.04 -20.26 -31.63
CA TRP A 677 28.44 -20.06 -30.30
C TRP A 677 29.47 -20.04 -29.17
N LEU A 678 30.51 -20.88 -29.24
CA LEU A 678 31.63 -20.84 -28.30
C LEU A 678 32.36 -19.50 -28.35
N ALA A 679 32.68 -19.01 -29.55
CA ALA A 679 33.34 -17.72 -29.75
C ALA A 679 32.48 -16.56 -29.22
N LEU A 680 31.19 -16.54 -29.54
CA LEU A 680 30.28 -15.48 -29.10
C LEU A 680 30.09 -15.48 -27.57
N LEU A 681 29.88 -16.65 -26.96
CA LEU A 681 29.76 -16.76 -25.51
C LEU A 681 31.06 -16.36 -24.82
N SER A 682 32.21 -16.77 -25.36
CA SER A 682 33.52 -16.40 -24.83
C SER A 682 33.78 -14.89 -24.87
N VAL A 683 33.47 -14.21 -25.99
CA VAL A 683 33.54 -12.75 -26.09
C VAL A 683 32.57 -12.09 -25.10
N SER A 684 31.34 -12.60 -24.99
CA SER A 684 30.34 -12.06 -24.05
C SER A 684 30.81 -12.18 -22.59
N CYS A 685 31.50 -13.26 -22.22
CA CYS A 685 32.10 -13.46 -20.89
C CYS A 685 33.33 -12.57 -20.61
N CYS A 686 34.01 -12.08 -21.65
CA CYS A 686 35.09 -11.10 -21.52
C CYS A 686 34.51 -9.69 -21.39
N ASP A 687 33.57 -9.33 -22.26
CA ASP A 687 32.87 -8.04 -22.27
C ASP A 687 32.12 -7.78 -20.95
N SER A 688 31.44 -8.79 -20.38
CA SER A 688 30.71 -8.66 -19.10
C SER A 688 31.64 -8.51 -17.89
N ARG A 689 32.91 -8.89 -18.02
CA ARG A 689 33.95 -8.82 -16.97
C ARG A 689 34.93 -7.67 -17.18
N GLY A 690 34.71 -6.81 -18.18
CA GLY A 690 35.61 -5.71 -18.54
C GLY A 690 37.01 -6.16 -18.97
N ILE A 691 37.18 -7.40 -19.44
CA ILE A 691 38.49 -7.95 -19.80
C ILE A 691 38.88 -7.49 -21.22
N PRO A 692 39.93 -6.67 -21.40
CA PRO A 692 40.23 -6.06 -22.70
C PRO A 692 40.94 -7.04 -23.64
N GLY A 693 40.28 -7.34 -24.77
CA GLY A 693 40.84 -8.09 -25.90
C GLY A 693 40.39 -9.55 -25.99
N PRO A 694 40.55 -10.18 -27.16
CA PRO A 694 40.12 -11.57 -27.36
C PRO A 694 40.96 -12.52 -26.49
N PRO A 695 40.36 -13.55 -25.88
CA PRO A 695 41.10 -14.54 -25.10
C PRO A 695 42.15 -15.25 -25.97
N SER A 696 43.29 -15.58 -25.35
CA SER A 696 44.42 -16.22 -26.04
C SER A 696 44.00 -17.50 -26.77
N LYS A 697 44.66 -17.81 -27.89
CA LYS A 697 44.48 -19.12 -28.58
C LYS A 697 44.94 -20.33 -27.75
N GLN A 698 45.59 -20.08 -26.60
CA GLN A 698 45.91 -21.10 -25.58
C GLN A 698 44.96 -21.04 -24.37
N ALA A 699 44.11 -20.00 -24.26
CA ALA A 699 43.08 -19.89 -23.25
C ALA A 699 41.85 -20.72 -23.62
N ALA A 700 41.99 -22.04 -23.51
CA ALA A 700 40.92 -22.78 -22.86
C ALA A 700 40.73 -22.20 -21.46
N CYS A 701 39.50 -22.08 -20.95
CA CYS A 701 39.23 -21.67 -19.56
C CYS A 701 39.66 -22.79 -18.59
N MET A 702 40.98 -22.96 -18.45
CA MET A 702 41.62 -24.07 -17.75
C MET A 702 41.98 -23.65 -16.32
N LEU A 703 40.96 -23.46 -15.48
CA LEU A 703 41.14 -23.54 -14.02
C LEU A 703 41.05 -25.01 -13.62
N SER A 704 42.14 -25.73 -13.84
CA SER A 704 42.28 -27.14 -13.44
C SER A 704 42.92 -27.25 -12.05
N LEU A 705 42.10 -27.59 -11.05
CA LEU A 705 42.35 -28.63 -10.04
C LEU A 705 41.08 -28.92 -9.23
#